data_AF-A0A9E4DSQ1-F1
#
_entry.id   AF-A0A9E4DSQ1-F1
#
_cell.length_a   1.000
_cell.length_b   1.000
_cell.length_c   1.000
_cell.angle_alpha   90.00
_cell.angle_beta   90.00
_cell.angle_gamma   90.00
#
_symmetry.space_group_name_H-M   'P 1'
#
loop_
_entity.id
_entity.type
_entity.pdbx_description
1 polymer ?
#
loop_
_entity_poly.entity_id
_entity_poly.type
_entity_poly.pdbx_seq_one_letter_code
_entity_poly.pdbx_strand_id
1 'polypeptide(L)'
;MQRRWWLRSLYAALGLAVGALVLGVTLALTRGTPVEVQPPEASENARIELASGWALVILGRVYDLGGELEVRVSAPGFAARTLPIHTPGRTLSVALEPLPGRVHASTHPPEVETRWYVDDALAGIGALLEHELHAGAYRLSARHDWYEIADLDIQVERGARLEVSLPLSRARGRLELRSEPSGASVEIEGLDPLPTPLERELPAGRYPVALRLPGYAPVRDTLELTRDRPLARRNYRLVPPSAELRFDLSPAGGLLLVDGFRASNPERVAAHAEHSVRYSLEGYFPRTLHATLDRGETRTLELHLTRKTGRARIESDPVSEVRIDGEPAGRTPLDLVLPAQETRIELQRRGYETVRRTLAPDPERATLLRETLLTEREARLARAPVRYTNSVGASLVLLNPGAAGAFRMGDPRGEKGQRANEFERDVRLSRPFYAGLHEVSLEQFRSFRPGHPGERGDHPATSVSWAEAVAFCDWLSVREGLTPFYAHAGGGQDPPDGYRLLTEAEWEWLARQAGRGRRTVFPWGDSDTLPSGVGNVADETAKGSVETYVPRYSDGFARLAPVGSFAPERSGLFDLTGNASEWVHDFYLLEPPAPGSVEIDPLGPGYGSVHVVKGASWRTGTRSGLRAARREGFGGRRDDLGFRIGRYL
;
A
#
# COMPACT_ATOMS: atom_id res chain seq x y z
N MET A 1 -31.44 -48.45 21.47
CA MET A 1 -30.30 -47.57 21.14
C MET A 1 -29.85 -46.65 22.28
N GLN A 2 -30.73 -46.26 23.23
CA GLN A 2 -30.38 -45.33 24.33
C GLN A 2 -29.36 -45.88 25.37
N ARG A 3 -29.30 -47.19 25.61
CA ARG A 3 -28.37 -47.79 26.59
C ARG A 3 -26.88 -47.61 26.23
N ARG A 4 -26.53 -47.54 24.95
CA ARG A 4 -25.15 -47.39 24.47
C ARG A 4 -24.59 -45.97 24.63
N TRP A 5 -25.45 -44.95 24.63
CA TRP A 5 -25.05 -43.54 24.83
C TRP A 5 -24.71 -43.28 26.31
N TRP A 6 -25.55 -43.75 27.24
CA TRP A 6 -25.28 -43.69 28.67
C TRP A 6 -24.00 -44.39 29.06
N LEU A 7 -23.72 -45.57 28.49
CA LEU A 7 -22.45 -46.27 28.71
C LEU A 7 -21.24 -45.48 28.18
N ARG A 8 -21.32 -44.86 26.99
CA ARG A 8 -20.22 -44.01 26.47
C ARG A 8 -19.99 -42.75 27.29
N SER A 9 -21.06 -42.08 27.73
CA SER A 9 -20.98 -40.93 28.64
C SER A 9 -20.44 -41.34 30.01
N LEU A 10 -20.79 -42.53 30.50
CA LEU A 10 -20.27 -43.09 31.75
C LEU A 10 -18.79 -43.45 31.61
N TYR A 11 -18.34 -44.04 30.48
CA TYR A 11 -16.93 -44.30 30.23
C TYR A 11 -16.12 -43.02 30.01
N ALA A 12 -16.70 -41.98 29.40
CA ALA A 12 -16.06 -40.68 29.27
C ALA A 12 -15.97 -39.97 30.63
N ALA A 13 -17.03 -40.00 31.44
CA ALA A 13 -17.03 -39.46 32.80
C ALA A 13 -16.08 -40.24 33.73
N LEU A 14 -16.04 -41.57 33.61
CA LEU A 14 -15.10 -42.42 34.34
C LEU A 14 -13.66 -42.19 33.84
N GLY A 15 -13.44 -42.02 32.54
CA GLY A 15 -12.14 -41.68 31.97
C GLY A 15 -11.65 -40.30 32.42
N LEU A 16 -12.54 -39.30 32.50
CA LEU A 16 -12.25 -37.99 33.08
C LEU A 16 -11.99 -38.08 34.59
N ALA A 17 -12.77 -38.88 35.32
CA ALA A 17 -12.57 -39.07 36.77
C ALA A 17 -11.26 -39.81 37.06
N VAL A 18 -10.92 -40.84 36.28
CA VAL A 18 -9.64 -41.55 36.37
C VAL A 18 -8.50 -40.63 35.94
N GLY A 19 -8.66 -39.86 34.87
CA GLY A 19 -7.67 -38.87 34.44
C GLY A 19 -7.43 -37.79 35.48
N ALA A 20 -8.49 -37.27 36.12
CA ALA A 20 -8.40 -36.31 37.21
C ALA A 20 -7.80 -36.93 38.48
N LEU A 21 -8.10 -38.20 38.78
CA LEU A 21 -7.50 -38.94 39.89
C LEU A 21 -6.01 -39.17 39.65
N VAL A 22 -5.63 -39.62 38.44
CA VAL A 22 -4.23 -39.83 38.04
C VAL A 22 -3.50 -38.50 38.11
N LEU A 23 -4.04 -37.44 37.52
CA LEU A 23 -3.45 -36.10 37.59
C LEU A 23 -3.35 -35.60 39.04
N GLY A 24 -4.38 -35.78 39.85
CA GLY A 24 -4.38 -35.41 41.27
C GLY A 24 -3.36 -36.18 42.09
N VAL A 25 -3.19 -37.48 41.84
CA VAL A 25 -2.14 -38.31 42.46
C VAL A 25 -0.76 -37.91 41.96
N THR A 26 -0.61 -37.57 40.68
CA THR A 26 0.67 -37.13 40.10
C THR A 26 1.07 -35.75 40.65
N LEU A 27 0.12 -34.84 40.79
CA LEU A 27 0.30 -33.55 41.46
C LEU A 27 0.56 -33.69 42.97
N ALA A 28 0.00 -34.70 43.64
CA ALA A 28 0.26 -34.98 45.05
C ALA A 28 1.64 -35.62 45.29
N LEU A 29 2.14 -36.39 44.30
CA LEU A 29 3.46 -37.03 44.33
C LEU A 29 4.58 -36.09 43.86
N THR A 30 4.26 -35.10 43.01
CA THR A 30 5.22 -34.08 42.56
C THR A 30 5.30 -32.92 43.56
N ARG A 31 6.51 -32.59 44.02
CA ARG A 31 6.71 -31.40 44.85
C ARG A 31 6.72 -30.17 43.95
N GLY A 32 5.62 -29.42 43.95
CA GLY A 32 5.54 -28.16 43.21
C GLY A 32 6.62 -27.18 43.66
N THR A 33 7.44 -26.71 42.71
CA THR A 33 8.50 -25.71 42.89
C THR A 33 7.84 -24.34 43.07
N PRO A 34 7.88 -23.72 44.27
CA PRO A 34 7.37 -22.36 44.43
C PRO A 34 8.29 -21.36 43.74
N VAL A 35 7.71 -20.42 43.00
CA VAL A 35 8.44 -19.33 42.35
C VAL A 35 8.23 -18.06 43.15
N GLU A 36 9.29 -17.59 43.81
CA GLU A 36 9.28 -16.34 44.57
C GLU A 36 9.86 -15.24 43.69
N VAL A 37 9.05 -14.21 43.38
CA VAL A 37 9.46 -13.09 42.54
C VAL A 37 9.92 -11.94 43.41
N GLN A 38 11.10 -11.39 43.12
CA GLN A 38 11.65 -10.22 43.78
C GLN A 38 11.86 -9.10 42.75
N PRO A 39 11.63 -7.81 43.09
CA PRO A 39 11.13 -7.29 44.38
C PRO A 39 9.62 -7.54 44.61
N PRO A 40 9.07 -7.33 45.83
CA PRO A 40 7.66 -7.60 46.15
C PRO A 40 6.65 -6.92 45.21
N GLU A 41 6.96 -5.71 44.76
CA GLU A 41 6.14 -4.95 43.80
C GLU A 41 6.00 -5.67 42.44
N ALA A 42 7.02 -6.42 42.02
CA ALA A 42 6.93 -7.25 40.82
C ALA A 42 6.08 -8.51 41.07
N SER A 43 6.07 -9.02 42.31
CA SER A 43 5.36 -10.24 42.68
C SER A 43 3.84 -10.10 42.64
N GLU A 44 3.29 -8.91 42.89
CA GLU A 44 1.84 -8.70 42.89
C GLU A 44 1.19 -8.94 41.52
N ASN A 45 1.91 -8.65 40.44
CA ASN A 45 1.43 -8.75 39.06
C ASN A 45 2.29 -9.69 38.19
N ALA A 46 3.09 -10.57 38.81
CA ALA A 46 3.96 -11.50 38.10
C ALA A 46 3.15 -12.57 37.36
N ARG A 47 3.55 -12.83 36.11
CA ARG A 47 3.10 -13.95 35.29
C ARG A 47 4.23 -14.95 35.15
N ILE A 48 3.93 -16.21 35.44
CA ILE A 48 4.85 -17.35 35.30
C ILE A 48 4.31 -18.22 34.17
N GLU A 49 5.08 -18.32 33.10
CA GLU A 49 4.73 -19.07 31.91
C GLU A 49 5.78 -20.14 31.64
N LEU A 50 5.37 -21.20 30.94
CA LEU A 50 6.28 -22.25 30.52
C LEU A 50 7.04 -21.78 29.28
N ALA A 51 8.38 -21.77 29.35
CA ALA A 51 9.21 -21.46 28.19
C ALA A 51 9.56 -22.73 27.41
N SER A 52 9.85 -23.83 28.11
CA SER A 52 10.14 -25.15 27.53
C SER A 52 9.85 -26.27 28.55
N GLY A 53 9.63 -27.50 28.07
CA GLY A 53 9.30 -28.68 28.90
C GLY A 53 7.80 -28.96 29.04
N TRP A 54 7.45 -29.87 29.96
CA TRP A 54 6.06 -30.23 30.28
C TRP A 54 5.81 -30.01 31.77
N ALA A 55 5.04 -28.98 32.13
CA ALA A 55 4.70 -28.68 33.51
C ALA A 55 3.33 -28.00 33.63
N LEU A 56 2.77 -28.02 34.84
CA LEU A 56 1.57 -27.26 35.19
C LEU A 56 1.95 -26.11 36.14
N VAL A 57 1.49 -24.89 35.82
CA VAL A 57 1.67 -23.71 36.69
C VAL A 57 0.35 -23.43 37.40
N ILE A 58 0.32 -23.62 38.72
CA ILE A 58 -0.89 -23.46 39.54
C ILE A 58 -0.52 -22.66 40.79
N LEU A 59 -1.18 -21.51 41.00
CA LEU A 59 -1.02 -20.67 42.20
C LEU A 59 0.45 -20.34 42.54
N GLY A 60 1.24 -19.93 41.54
CA GLY A 60 2.65 -19.55 41.72
C GLY A 60 3.61 -20.72 41.93
N ARG A 61 3.14 -21.97 41.74
CA ARG A 61 3.96 -23.18 41.80
C ARG A 61 4.02 -23.87 40.45
N VAL A 62 5.20 -24.41 40.13
CA VAL A 62 5.46 -25.15 38.89
C VAL A 62 5.59 -26.63 39.23
N TYR A 63 4.72 -27.46 38.65
CA TYR A 63 4.70 -28.91 38.82
C TYR A 63 5.30 -29.56 37.58
N ASP A 64 6.51 -30.08 37.73
CA ASP A 64 7.26 -30.74 36.67
C ASP A 64 6.64 -32.10 36.32
N LEU A 65 6.29 -32.30 35.04
CA LEU A 65 5.73 -33.54 34.49
C LEU A 65 6.71 -34.26 33.54
N GLY A 66 7.93 -33.74 33.35
CA GLY A 66 9.02 -34.37 32.63
C GLY A 66 9.68 -33.51 31.53
N GLY A 67 10.98 -33.75 31.32
CA GLY A 67 11.82 -33.04 30.33
C GLY A 67 12.74 -31.99 30.97
N GLU A 68 13.52 -31.29 30.14
CA GLU A 68 14.22 -30.07 30.59
C GLU A 68 13.20 -28.93 30.68
N LEU A 69 13.03 -28.38 31.89
CA LEU A 69 11.98 -27.43 32.22
C LEU A 69 12.55 -26.03 32.38
N GLU A 70 12.03 -25.08 31.60
CA GLU A 70 12.31 -23.66 31.77
C GLU A 70 11.04 -22.86 31.97
N VAL A 71 11.08 -21.89 32.89
CA VAL A 71 9.97 -20.98 33.16
C VAL A 71 10.37 -19.56 32.88
N ARG A 72 9.46 -18.83 32.22
CA ARG A 72 9.58 -17.40 31.98
C ARG A 72 8.74 -16.67 33.02
N VAL A 73 9.38 -15.80 33.78
CA VAL A 73 8.73 -14.93 34.75
C VAL A 73 8.75 -13.50 34.22
N SER A 74 7.60 -12.83 34.20
CA SER A 74 7.45 -11.45 33.74
C SER A 74 6.52 -10.65 34.64
N ALA A 75 6.74 -9.35 34.76
CA ALA A 75 5.85 -8.44 35.48
C ALA A 75 5.80 -7.08 34.75
N PRO A 76 4.66 -6.37 34.76
CA PRO A 76 4.56 -5.02 34.16
C PRO A 76 5.63 -4.08 34.73
N GLY A 77 6.40 -3.42 33.86
CA GLY A 77 7.49 -2.52 34.26
C GLY A 77 8.79 -3.20 34.67
N PHE A 78 8.92 -4.53 34.49
CA PHE A 78 10.14 -5.30 34.79
C PHE A 78 10.58 -6.16 33.59
N ALA A 79 11.89 -6.39 33.47
CA ALA A 79 12.46 -7.25 32.45
C ALA A 79 12.10 -8.72 32.71
N ALA A 80 11.53 -9.40 31.71
CA ALA A 80 11.19 -10.81 31.83
C ALA A 80 12.45 -11.67 31.89
N ARG A 81 12.43 -12.72 32.71
CA ARG A 81 13.56 -13.63 32.92
C ARG A 81 13.14 -15.07 32.70
N THR A 82 13.92 -15.81 31.91
CA THR A 82 13.75 -17.26 31.70
C THR A 82 14.80 -18.01 32.49
N LEU A 83 14.38 -19.01 33.26
CA LEU A 83 15.26 -19.79 34.13
C LEU A 83 14.92 -21.28 34.05
N PRO A 84 15.93 -22.16 34.02
CA PRO A 84 15.72 -23.59 34.15
C PRO A 84 15.36 -23.98 35.59
N ILE A 85 14.54 -25.03 35.72
CA ILE A 85 14.24 -25.68 37.01
C ILE A 85 15.07 -26.96 37.11
N HIS A 86 16.21 -26.86 37.79
CA HIS A 86 17.12 -28.00 37.96
C HIS A 86 16.77 -28.94 39.12
N THR A 87 15.98 -28.48 40.09
CA THR A 87 15.68 -29.25 41.30
C THR A 87 14.21 -29.08 41.70
N PRO A 88 13.31 -29.94 41.19
CA PRO A 88 11.89 -29.88 41.50
C PRO A 88 11.62 -29.88 43.02
N GLY A 89 10.75 -28.98 43.47
CA GLY A 89 10.34 -28.84 44.87
C GLY A 89 11.19 -27.90 45.74
N ARG A 90 12.29 -27.33 45.22
CA ARG A 90 13.02 -26.23 45.89
C ARG A 90 12.48 -24.88 45.43
N THR A 91 12.42 -23.88 46.30
CA THR A 91 12.02 -22.53 45.90
C THR A 91 12.94 -21.97 44.82
N LEU A 92 12.35 -21.55 43.70
CA LEU A 92 13.02 -20.79 42.65
C LEU A 92 12.83 -19.31 42.94
N SER A 93 13.87 -18.64 43.43
CA SER A 93 13.86 -17.20 43.62
C SER A 93 14.24 -16.50 42.31
N VAL A 94 13.37 -15.63 41.82
CA VAL A 94 13.52 -14.91 40.55
C VAL A 94 13.52 -13.42 40.83
N ALA A 95 14.73 -12.83 40.80
CA ALA A 95 14.87 -11.39 40.79
C ALA A 95 14.63 -10.85 39.36
N LEU A 96 13.61 -10.01 39.21
CA LEU A 96 13.32 -9.24 38.00
C LEU A 96 13.89 -7.83 38.15
N GLU A 97 14.55 -7.36 37.10
CA GLU A 97 15.12 -6.00 37.07
C GLU A 97 14.06 -5.01 36.58
N PRO A 98 13.89 -3.85 37.23
CA PRO A 98 12.95 -2.83 36.78
C PRO A 98 13.40 -2.25 35.44
N LEU A 99 12.46 -2.10 34.51
CA LEU A 99 12.74 -1.44 33.23
C LEU A 99 12.89 0.07 33.46
N PRO A 100 13.92 0.71 32.88
CA PRO A 100 14.01 2.16 32.91
C PRO A 100 12.83 2.78 32.15
N GLY A 101 12.39 3.95 32.59
CA GLY A 101 11.53 4.81 31.80
C GLY A 101 12.35 5.57 30.77
N ARG A 102 11.74 5.87 29.62
CA ARG A 102 12.38 6.62 28.52
C ARG A 102 11.84 8.04 28.49
N VAL A 103 12.70 9.01 28.73
CA VAL A 103 12.38 10.43 28.56
C VAL A 103 12.73 10.85 27.14
N HIS A 104 11.75 11.43 26.45
CA HIS A 104 11.89 12.00 25.12
C HIS A 104 11.54 13.49 25.22
N ALA A 105 12.57 14.33 25.37
CA ALA A 105 12.39 15.75 25.64
C ALA A 105 12.87 16.62 24.47
N SER A 106 12.09 17.65 24.14
CA SER A 106 12.37 18.59 23.05
C SER A 106 12.19 20.04 23.52
N THR A 107 12.75 20.99 22.78
CA THR A 107 12.52 22.42 23.01
C THR A 107 11.59 23.01 21.96
N HIS A 108 10.91 24.10 22.31
CA HIS A 108 10.16 24.92 21.36
C HIS A 108 10.64 26.38 21.40
N PRO A 109 11.28 26.90 20.34
CA PRO A 109 11.65 26.20 19.10
C PRO A 109 12.73 25.12 19.31
N PRO A 110 12.86 24.14 18.39
CA PRO A 110 13.88 23.10 18.46
C PRO A 110 15.28 23.68 18.22
N GLU A 111 16.23 23.41 19.13
CA GLU A 111 17.58 23.99 19.08
C GLU A 111 18.67 22.91 19.25
N VAL A 112 19.50 22.73 18.21
CA VAL A 112 20.44 21.60 18.11
C VAL A 112 21.62 21.65 19.08
N GLU A 113 21.94 22.83 19.64
CA GLU A 113 23.02 23.00 20.62
C GLU A 113 22.51 23.01 22.07
N THR A 114 21.24 22.64 22.31
CA THR A 114 20.66 22.60 23.66
C THR A 114 21.37 21.57 24.52
N ARG A 115 21.87 22.00 25.68
CA ARG A 115 22.48 21.15 26.70
C ARG A 115 21.41 20.78 27.72
N TRP A 116 21.11 19.49 27.80
CA TRP A 116 20.10 18.93 28.68
C TRP A 116 20.71 18.45 29.99
N TYR A 117 20.10 18.80 31.11
CA TYR A 117 20.52 18.34 32.43
C TYR A 117 19.38 17.61 33.13
N VAL A 118 19.71 16.53 33.82
CA VAL A 118 18.83 15.82 34.73
C VAL A 118 19.46 15.90 36.11
N ASP A 119 18.79 16.54 37.07
CA ASP A 119 19.30 16.83 38.42
C ASP A 119 20.71 17.44 38.39
N ASP A 120 20.89 18.47 37.57
CA ASP A 120 22.16 19.19 37.33
C ASP A 120 23.30 18.36 36.70
N ALA A 121 23.08 17.09 36.37
CA ALA A 121 24.02 16.28 35.59
C ALA A 121 23.72 16.39 34.08
N LEU A 122 24.75 16.62 33.25
CA LEU A 122 24.58 16.72 31.79
C LEU A 122 24.13 15.36 31.22
N ALA A 123 22.91 15.32 30.68
CA ALA A 123 22.30 14.12 30.11
C ALA A 123 22.48 14.00 28.58
N GLY A 124 22.64 15.13 27.88
CA GLY A 124 22.85 15.12 26.43
C GLY A 124 22.94 16.51 25.81
N ILE A 125 23.31 16.56 24.53
CA ILE A 125 23.34 17.79 23.72
C ILE A 125 22.61 17.51 22.41
N GLY A 126 21.61 18.33 22.07
CA GLY A 126 20.78 18.13 20.89
C GLY A 126 19.41 18.79 20.96
N ALA A 127 18.73 18.92 19.82
CA ALA A 127 17.35 19.40 19.76
C ALA A 127 16.33 18.43 20.39
N LEU A 128 16.75 17.17 20.51
CA LEU A 128 16.01 16.09 21.14
C LEU A 128 16.93 15.38 22.15
N LEU A 129 16.42 15.16 23.35
CA LEU A 129 17.01 14.28 24.35
C LEU A 129 16.24 12.97 24.38
N GLU A 130 16.95 11.86 24.18
CA GLU A 130 16.48 10.53 24.55
C GLU A 130 17.34 10.02 25.70
N HIS A 131 16.73 9.80 26.86
CA HIS A 131 17.45 9.38 28.05
C HIS A 131 16.66 8.35 28.85
N GLU A 132 17.35 7.31 29.32
CA GLU A 132 16.76 6.28 30.16
C GLU A 132 17.01 6.61 31.63
N LEU A 133 15.93 6.71 32.41
CA LEU A 133 15.97 7.01 33.83
C LEU A 133 15.25 5.91 34.60
N HIS A 134 15.71 5.64 35.82
CA HIS A 134 14.93 4.83 36.75
C HIS A 134 13.63 5.55 37.11
N ALA A 135 12.63 4.80 37.59
CA ALA A 135 11.39 5.44 38.01
C ALA A 135 11.64 6.33 39.23
N GLY A 136 11.14 7.57 39.17
CA GLY A 136 11.40 8.58 40.19
C GLY A 136 11.09 10.00 39.73
N ALA A 137 11.28 10.94 40.65
CA ALA A 137 11.16 12.38 40.41
C ALA A 137 12.52 12.95 39.98
N TYR A 138 12.53 13.75 38.92
CA TYR A 138 13.75 14.40 38.41
C TYR A 138 13.47 15.84 38.02
N ARG A 139 14.48 16.71 38.07
CA ARG A 139 14.44 18.03 37.43
C ARG A 139 15.15 18.00 36.09
N LEU A 140 14.42 18.32 35.03
CA LEU A 140 14.93 18.44 33.68
C LEU A 140 15.17 19.91 33.33
N SER A 141 16.40 20.25 32.95
CA SER A 141 16.77 21.60 32.51
C SER A 141 17.25 21.62 31.05
N ALA A 142 16.72 22.54 30.25
CA ALA A 142 17.25 22.86 28.93
C ALA A 142 18.06 24.17 29.01
N ARG A 143 19.36 24.11 28.67
CA ARG A 143 20.27 25.25 28.70
C ARG A 143 20.86 25.50 27.32
N HIS A 144 20.75 26.74 26.84
CA HIS A 144 21.32 27.18 25.56
C HIS A 144 21.92 28.59 25.71
N ASP A 145 22.93 28.93 24.91
CA ASP A 145 23.67 30.19 25.06
C ASP A 145 22.83 31.42 24.69
N TRP A 146 21.82 31.23 23.83
CA TRP A 146 20.91 32.30 23.37
C TRP A 146 19.55 32.37 24.09
N TYR A 147 19.25 31.44 25.00
CA TYR A 147 17.94 31.36 25.65
C TYR A 147 18.08 31.41 27.17
N GLU A 148 17.03 31.85 27.84
CA GLU A 148 16.88 31.67 29.28
C GLU A 148 16.83 30.18 29.64
N ILE A 149 17.26 29.84 30.85
CA ILE A 149 17.20 28.45 31.32
C ILE A 149 15.73 28.06 31.49
N ALA A 150 15.34 26.93 30.92
CA ALA A 150 14.02 26.35 31.10
C ALA A 150 14.13 25.10 31.97
N ASP A 151 13.43 25.10 33.10
CA ASP A 151 13.40 23.99 34.06
C ASP A 151 11.99 23.39 34.13
N LEU A 152 11.92 22.06 34.28
CA LEU A 152 10.69 21.32 34.49
C LEU A 152 10.92 20.13 35.43
N ASP A 153 10.10 20.02 36.47
CA ASP A 153 10.08 18.82 37.33
C ASP A 153 9.25 17.72 36.65
N ILE A 154 9.83 16.53 36.46
CA ILE A 154 9.26 15.39 35.75
C ILE A 154 9.12 14.16 36.66
N GLN A 155 8.14 13.31 36.38
CA GLN A 155 7.94 12.01 37.02
C GLN A 155 8.11 10.89 36.00
N VAL A 156 9.07 10.01 36.23
CA VAL A 156 9.38 8.88 35.33
C VAL A 156 8.78 7.60 35.89
N GLU A 157 8.03 6.89 35.06
CA GLU A 157 7.44 5.58 35.39
C GLU A 157 8.21 4.43 34.71
N ARG A 158 8.17 3.24 35.31
CA ARG A 158 8.93 2.06 34.85
C ARG A 158 8.48 1.60 33.47
N GLY A 159 9.40 1.51 32.51
CA GLY A 159 9.12 1.08 31.14
C GLY A 159 8.21 2.02 30.33
N ALA A 160 7.77 3.14 30.89
CA ALA A 160 6.93 4.13 30.22
C ALA A 160 7.79 5.07 29.36
N ARG A 161 7.16 5.68 28.35
CA ARG A 161 7.74 6.76 27.55
C ARG A 161 7.11 8.08 28.01
N LEU A 162 7.93 8.99 28.51
CA LEU A 162 7.51 10.35 28.89
C LEU A 162 7.93 11.32 27.79
N GLU A 163 6.97 12.01 27.18
CA GLU A 163 7.24 13.05 26.18
C GLU A 163 7.07 14.43 26.77
N VAL A 164 8.07 15.29 26.58
CA VAL A 164 8.13 16.63 27.18
C VAL A 164 8.57 17.66 26.14
N SER A 165 7.95 18.84 26.17
CA SER A 165 8.37 19.99 25.36
C SER A 165 8.56 21.22 26.25
N LEU A 166 9.78 21.78 26.30
CA LEU A 166 10.10 22.97 27.08
C LEU A 166 10.09 24.22 26.18
N PRO A 167 9.29 25.26 26.50
CA PRO A 167 9.33 26.52 25.77
C PRO A 167 10.62 27.28 26.10
N LEU A 168 11.36 27.73 25.09
CA LEU A 168 12.55 28.55 25.25
C LEU A 168 12.24 30.02 24.94
N SER A 169 12.67 30.92 25.83
CA SER A 169 12.58 32.37 25.64
C SER A 169 13.97 32.95 25.36
N ARG A 170 14.15 33.70 24.27
CA ARG A 170 15.46 34.27 23.93
C ARG A 170 15.88 35.29 24.98
N ALA A 171 17.11 35.16 25.45
CA ALA A 171 17.75 36.19 26.27
C ALA A 171 17.88 37.49 25.44
N ARG A 172 18.04 38.64 26.11
CA ARG A 172 18.24 39.93 25.45
C ARG A 172 19.61 40.52 25.77
N GLY A 173 20.17 41.22 24.80
CA GLY A 173 21.43 41.94 24.94
C GLY A 173 21.43 43.27 24.17
N ARG A 174 22.57 43.96 24.19
CA ARG A 174 22.79 45.27 23.58
C ARG A 174 24.04 45.26 22.71
N LEU A 175 23.92 45.82 21.51
CA LEU A 175 25.03 46.15 20.63
C LEU A 175 25.39 47.63 20.78
N GLU A 176 26.69 47.92 20.91
CA GLU A 176 27.24 49.28 20.92
C GLU A 176 28.34 49.41 19.85
N LEU A 177 28.03 50.06 18.72
CA LEU A 177 28.93 50.18 17.57
C LEU A 177 29.32 51.63 17.32
N ARG A 178 30.62 51.88 17.17
CA ARG A 178 31.17 53.19 16.80
C ARG A 178 32.06 53.04 15.57
N SER A 179 32.20 54.10 14.79
CA SER A 179 33.16 54.14 13.68
C SER A 179 33.96 55.45 13.65
N GLU A 180 35.15 55.37 13.07
CA GLU A 180 36.02 56.51 12.74
C GLU A 180 36.30 56.47 11.23
N PRO A 181 35.78 57.42 10.42
CA PRO A 181 34.86 58.50 10.79
C PRO A 181 33.47 58.01 11.22
N SER A 182 32.76 58.82 12.00
CA SER A 182 31.39 58.54 12.46
C SER A 182 30.35 58.73 11.35
N GLY A 183 29.15 58.19 11.53
CA GLY A 183 28.05 58.32 10.58
C GLY A 183 28.01 57.22 9.52
N ALA A 184 28.78 56.15 9.71
CA ALA A 184 28.72 54.98 8.85
C ALA A 184 27.37 54.28 9.03
N SER A 185 26.68 53.98 7.93
CA SER A 185 25.46 53.19 7.93
C SER A 185 25.79 51.75 8.33
N VAL A 186 25.19 51.28 9.42
CA VAL A 186 25.29 49.91 9.90
C VAL A 186 24.12 49.10 9.34
N GLU A 187 24.44 48.11 8.53
CA GLU A 187 23.51 47.11 8.01
C GLU A 187 23.60 45.86 8.90
N ILE A 188 22.47 45.46 9.49
CA ILE A 188 22.30 44.20 10.22
C ILE A 188 21.16 43.45 9.54
N GLU A 189 21.36 42.18 9.23
CA GLU A 189 20.40 41.37 8.47
C GLU A 189 18.99 41.42 9.10
N GLY A 190 17.98 41.73 8.28
CA GLY A 190 16.58 41.82 8.71
C GLY A 190 16.18 43.11 9.43
N LEU A 191 17.09 44.09 9.59
CA LEU A 191 16.81 45.34 10.26
C LEU A 191 17.12 46.56 9.38
N ASP A 192 16.35 47.63 9.57
CA ASP A 192 16.63 48.90 8.89
C ASP A 192 18.02 49.43 9.26
N PRO A 193 18.80 49.91 8.26
CA PRO A 193 20.12 50.46 8.50
C PRO A 193 20.08 51.74 9.34
N LEU A 194 21.03 51.87 10.27
CA LEU A 194 21.16 53.04 11.15
C LEU A 194 22.62 53.52 11.23
N PRO A 195 22.89 54.83 11.38
CA PRO A 195 24.24 55.35 11.42
C PRO A 195 24.96 55.07 12.76
N THR A 196 26.30 55.03 12.74
CA THR A 196 27.13 55.05 13.96
C THR A 196 27.20 56.47 14.57
N PRO A 197 27.27 56.62 15.91
CA PRO A 197 27.25 55.57 16.92
C PRO A 197 25.85 54.92 17.03
N LEU A 198 25.83 53.59 17.08
CA LEU A 198 24.62 52.78 17.18
C LEU A 198 24.56 52.10 18.55
N GLU A 199 23.46 52.28 19.27
CA GLU A 199 23.10 51.51 20.45
C GLU A 199 21.76 50.83 20.19
N ARG A 200 21.72 49.49 20.23
CA ARG A 200 20.49 48.74 19.90
C ARG A 200 20.35 47.50 20.76
N GLU A 201 19.16 47.31 21.34
CA GLU A 201 18.81 46.08 22.03
C GLU A 201 18.31 45.03 21.05
N LEU A 202 18.87 43.83 21.14
CA LEU A 202 18.55 42.71 20.26
C LEU A 202 18.46 41.42 21.08
N PRO A 203 17.70 40.42 20.61
CA PRO A 203 17.75 39.07 21.18
C PRO A 203 19.19 38.51 21.17
N ALA A 204 19.49 37.53 22.01
CA ALA A 204 20.72 36.79 21.89
C ALA A 204 20.76 36.01 20.55
N GLY A 205 21.94 35.91 19.97
CA GLY A 205 22.17 35.39 18.63
C GLY A 205 23.44 35.96 17.99
N ARG A 206 23.69 35.54 16.75
CA ARG A 206 24.80 36.03 15.91
C ARG A 206 24.30 37.06 14.91
N TYR A 207 25.03 38.16 14.80
CA TYR A 207 24.68 39.32 14.01
C TYR A 207 25.84 39.66 13.07
N PRO A 208 25.75 39.28 11.78
CA PRO A 208 26.60 39.85 10.75
C PRO A 208 26.30 41.35 10.65
N VAL A 209 27.34 42.16 10.71
CA VAL A 209 27.23 43.62 10.61
C VAL A 209 28.12 44.12 9.47
N ALA A 210 27.58 45.01 8.64
CA ALA A 210 28.33 45.69 7.59
C ALA A 210 28.23 47.21 7.78
N LEU A 211 29.37 47.89 7.82
CA LEU A 211 29.46 49.32 7.94
C LEU A 211 29.80 49.91 6.58
N ARG A 212 28.94 50.82 6.09
CA ARG A 212 29.13 51.53 4.83
C ARG A 212 29.16 53.03 5.08
N LEU A 213 30.22 53.69 4.63
CA LEU A 213 30.31 55.14 4.59
C LEU A 213 30.78 55.55 3.17
N PRO A 214 30.07 56.45 2.47
CA PRO A 214 30.50 56.91 1.15
C PRO A 214 31.95 57.42 1.18
N GLY A 215 32.77 56.96 0.23
CA GLY A 215 34.20 57.28 0.20
C GLY A 215 35.07 56.44 1.12
N TYR A 216 34.54 55.36 1.72
CA TYR A 216 35.27 54.37 2.53
C TYR A 216 35.02 52.94 2.04
N ALA A 217 36.03 52.07 2.18
CA ALA A 217 35.87 50.63 2.00
C ALA A 217 34.90 50.09 3.07
N PRO A 218 33.95 49.22 2.70
CA PRO A 218 33.01 48.65 3.66
C PRO A 218 33.75 47.78 4.67
N VAL A 219 33.42 47.93 5.95
CA VAL A 219 33.93 47.04 7.02
C VAL A 219 32.84 46.04 7.36
N ARG A 220 33.23 44.78 7.56
CA ARG A 220 32.29 43.70 7.84
C ARG A 220 32.79 42.89 9.04
N ASP A 221 31.90 42.55 9.96
CA ASP A 221 32.20 41.86 11.21
C ASP A 221 31.03 40.95 11.61
N THR A 222 31.21 40.05 12.57
CA THR A 222 30.13 39.23 13.14
C THR A 222 30.18 39.30 14.66
N LEU A 223 29.08 39.75 15.25
CA LEU A 223 28.95 39.95 16.69
C LEU A 223 28.02 38.91 17.28
N GLU A 224 28.33 38.45 18.49
CA GLU A 224 27.54 37.45 19.18
C GLU A 224 27.05 38.02 20.52
N LEU A 225 25.75 37.91 20.75
CA LEU A 225 25.11 38.18 22.03
C LEU A 225 24.66 36.85 22.61
N THR A 226 25.05 36.57 23.85
CA THR A 226 24.62 35.39 24.59
C THR A 226 24.00 35.82 25.92
N ARG A 227 23.28 34.93 26.58
CA ARG A 227 22.75 35.15 27.93
C ARG A 227 23.85 35.61 28.90
N ASP A 228 25.02 34.96 28.83
CA ASP A 228 26.15 35.24 29.73
C ASP A 228 27.03 36.41 29.25
N ARG A 229 26.89 36.84 27.99
CA ARG A 229 27.54 38.02 27.41
C ARG A 229 26.51 38.92 26.72
N PRO A 230 25.69 39.65 27.48
CA PRO A 230 24.59 40.44 26.94
C PRO A 230 25.03 41.79 26.35
N LEU A 231 26.33 42.13 26.36
CA LEU A 231 26.84 43.38 25.78
C LEU A 231 27.97 43.09 24.79
N ALA A 232 27.81 43.50 23.54
CA ALA A 232 28.87 43.48 22.55
C ALA A 232 29.20 44.89 22.04
N ARG A 233 30.43 45.34 22.32
CA ARG A 233 30.93 46.67 21.95
C ARG A 233 32.06 46.59 20.94
N ARG A 234 32.01 47.45 19.90
CA ARG A 234 33.03 47.57 18.86
C ARG A 234 33.26 49.00 18.40
N ASN A 235 34.52 49.29 18.07
CA ASN A 235 34.95 50.54 17.46
C ASN A 235 35.67 50.22 16.15
N TYR A 236 35.10 50.61 15.01
CA TYR A 236 35.64 50.35 13.68
C TYR A 236 36.40 51.56 13.14
N ARG A 237 37.53 51.33 12.47
CA ARG A 237 38.21 52.37 11.69
C ARG A 237 37.98 52.11 10.22
N LEU A 238 37.33 53.05 9.54
CA LEU A 238 37.05 52.96 8.12
C LEU A 238 38.22 53.53 7.32
N VAL A 239 38.65 52.80 6.30
CA VAL A 239 39.73 53.24 5.40
C VAL A 239 39.13 53.65 4.05
N PRO A 240 39.63 54.68 3.37
CA PRO A 240 39.19 55.03 2.02
C PRO A 240 39.32 53.83 1.06
N PRO A 241 38.40 53.61 0.10
CA PRO A 241 38.52 52.55 -0.87
C PRO A 241 39.69 52.92 -1.77
N SER A 242 40.60 51.98 -1.94
CA SER A 242 41.80 52.20 -2.73
C SER A 242 41.86 51.33 -3.96
N ALA A 243 40.92 50.41 -4.23
CA ALA A 243 40.90 49.65 -5.48
C ALA A 243 39.47 49.34 -5.95
N GLU A 244 39.31 48.97 -7.22
CA GLU A 244 38.04 48.60 -7.85
C GLU A 244 38.13 47.22 -8.52
N LEU A 245 37.18 46.34 -8.22
CA LEU A 245 36.99 45.07 -8.91
C LEU A 245 35.84 45.18 -9.92
N ARG A 246 36.08 44.69 -11.13
CA ARG A 246 35.07 44.48 -12.16
C ARG A 246 34.92 42.99 -12.41
N PHE A 247 33.70 42.55 -12.73
CA PHE A 247 33.42 41.13 -12.92
C PHE A 247 32.84 40.88 -14.31
N ASP A 248 33.46 39.97 -15.06
CA ASP A 248 32.87 39.39 -16.26
C ASP A 248 32.19 38.06 -15.89
N LEU A 249 30.86 38.05 -15.95
CA LEU A 249 30.01 36.98 -15.41
C LEU A 249 29.29 36.26 -16.56
N SER A 250 29.58 34.97 -16.73
CA SER A 250 28.93 34.14 -17.75
C SER A 250 28.60 32.75 -17.20
N PRO A 251 27.34 32.29 -17.23
CA PRO A 251 26.11 33.02 -17.58
C PRO A 251 25.76 34.10 -16.55
N ALA A 252 24.89 35.06 -16.92
CA ALA A 252 24.40 36.11 -16.03
C ALA A 252 23.33 35.60 -15.04
N GLY A 253 23.04 36.39 -13.99
CA GLY A 253 21.94 36.12 -13.05
C GLY A 253 22.31 35.30 -11.80
N GLY A 254 23.58 34.95 -11.61
CA GLY A 254 24.08 34.25 -10.43
C GLY A 254 24.30 35.16 -9.21
N LEU A 255 24.57 34.54 -8.07
CA LEU A 255 24.98 35.21 -6.85
C LEU A 255 26.49 35.48 -6.88
N LEU A 256 26.85 36.76 -6.84
CA LEU A 256 28.23 37.23 -6.72
C LEU A 256 28.52 37.65 -5.27
N LEU A 257 29.57 37.06 -4.69
CA LEU A 257 30.06 37.36 -3.36
C LEU A 257 31.51 37.84 -3.41
N VAL A 258 31.83 38.89 -2.65
CA VAL A 258 33.20 39.33 -2.33
C VAL A 258 33.36 39.26 -0.82
N ASP A 259 34.36 38.50 -0.37
CA ASP A 259 34.65 38.18 1.04
C ASP A 259 33.45 37.57 1.79
N GLY A 260 32.61 36.81 1.08
CA GLY A 260 31.43 36.15 1.62
C GLY A 260 30.13 36.98 1.58
N PHE A 261 30.17 38.23 1.10
CA PHE A 261 28.99 39.10 1.08
C PHE A 261 28.61 39.51 -0.33
N ARG A 262 27.32 39.78 -0.54
CA ARG A 262 26.77 40.19 -1.84
C ARG A 262 27.49 41.44 -2.35
N ALA A 263 28.05 41.34 -3.55
CA ALA A 263 28.84 42.39 -4.18
C ALA A 263 28.06 43.05 -5.32
N SER A 264 28.39 44.30 -5.60
CA SER A 264 27.99 45.02 -6.81
C SER A 264 29.02 44.80 -7.94
N ASN A 265 28.72 45.25 -9.15
CA ASN A 265 29.66 45.20 -10.27
C ASN A 265 29.64 46.57 -10.98
N PRO A 266 30.67 47.43 -10.80
CA PRO A 266 31.92 47.19 -10.06
C PRO A 266 31.77 47.24 -8.53
N GLU A 267 32.69 46.59 -7.79
CA GLU A 267 32.79 46.64 -6.33
C GLU A 267 34.09 47.35 -5.90
N ARG A 268 34.01 48.27 -4.93
CA ARG A 268 35.19 48.94 -4.35
C ARG A 268 35.73 48.15 -3.16
N VAL A 269 37.04 47.91 -3.13
CA VAL A 269 37.69 47.07 -2.11
C VAL A 269 38.95 47.74 -1.52
N ALA A 270 39.48 47.17 -0.44
CA ALA A 270 40.71 47.65 0.17
C ALA A 270 41.93 47.28 -0.71
N ALA A 271 42.95 48.15 -0.78
CA ALA A 271 44.20 47.77 -1.47
C ALA A 271 45.10 46.99 -0.52
N HIS A 272 45.97 46.16 -1.10
CA HIS A 272 46.94 45.32 -0.42
C HIS A 272 46.34 44.32 0.57
N ALA A 273 45.02 44.10 0.50
CA ALA A 273 44.31 43.02 1.16
C ALA A 273 43.92 41.96 0.13
N GLU A 274 43.94 40.70 0.53
CA GLU A 274 43.43 39.61 -0.31
C GLU A 274 41.91 39.56 -0.22
N HIS A 275 41.25 39.51 -1.37
CA HIS A 275 39.80 39.42 -1.49
C HIS A 275 39.39 38.10 -2.13
N SER A 276 38.48 37.37 -1.51
CA SER A 276 37.88 36.14 -2.07
C SER A 276 36.61 36.48 -2.84
N VAL A 277 36.57 36.11 -4.12
CA VAL A 277 35.44 36.40 -5.01
C VAL A 277 34.81 35.09 -5.45
N ARG A 278 33.55 34.85 -5.10
CA ARG A 278 32.79 33.65 -5.45
C ARG A 278 31.59 34.00 -6.31
N TYR A 279 31.44 33.31 -7.44
CA TYR A 279 30.26 33.38 -8.28
C TYR A 279 29.58 32.01 -8.35
N SER A 280 28.26 31.98 -8.13
CA SER A 280 27.48 30.75 -8.15
C SER A 280 26.13 30.97 -8.81
N LEU A 281 25.73 30.02 -9.65
CA LEU A 281 24.41 29.94 -10.27
C LEU A 281 23.88 28.52 -10.14
N GLU A 282 22.58 28.39 -9.91
CA GLU A 282 21.92 27.09 -9.81
C GLU A 282 22.09 26.28 -11.11
N GLY A 283 22.38 24.98 -10.99
CA GLY A 283 22.69 24.11 -12.14
C GLY A 283 24.12 24.24 -12.69
N TYR A 284 24.98 25.05 -12.08
CA TYR A 284 26.39 25.23 -12.48
C TYR A 284 27.36 24.94 -11.31
N PHE A 285 28.62 24.63 -11.64
CA PHE A 285 29.68 24.56 -10.64
C PHE A 285 30.09 25.98 -10.21
N PRO A 286 30.11 26.30 -8.91
CA PRO A 286 30.52 27.62 -8.44
C PRO A 286 32.01 27.84 -8.70
N ARG A 287 32.40 29.08 -8.97
CA ARG A 287 33.80 29.46 -9.20
C ARG A 287 34.24 30.45 -8.14
N THR A 288 35.41 30.22 -7.54
CA THR A 288 36.02 31.11 -6.55
C THR A 288 37.40 31.53 -7.03
N LEU A 289 37.70 32.82 -6.96
CA LEU A 289 38.98 33.42 -7.28
C LEU A 289 39.45 34.26 -6.08
N HIS A 290 40.75 34.52 -6.00
CA HIS A 290 41.33 35.42 -5.02
C HIS A 290 42.04 36.56 -5.75
N ALA A 291 41.93 37.78 -5.23
CA ALA A 291 42.56 38.95 -5.82
C ALA A 291 43.10 39.90 -4.76
N THR A 292 44.35 40.33 -4.96
CA THR A 292 44.99 41.42 -4.22
C THR A 292 45.29 42.54 -5.21
N LEU A 293 44.89 43.77 -4.86
CA LEU A 293 44.98 44.94 -5.74
C LEU A 293 45.79 46.05 -5.08
N ASP A 294 46.53 46.81 -5.89
CA ASP A 294 47.23 48.01 -5.44
C ASP A 294 46.32 49.23 -5.34
N ARG A 295 46.78 50.27 -4.63
CA ARG A 295 46.04 51.53 -4.53
C ARG A 295 45.90 52.20 -5.91
N GLY A 296 44.68 52.56 -6.27
CA GLY A 296 44.23 53.09 -7.55
C GLY A 296 43.91 52.03 -8.60
N GLU A 297 44.20 50.75 -8.35
CA GLU A 297 44.07 49.70 -9.35
C GLU A 297 42.60 49.35 -9.62
N THR A 298 42.25 49.19 -10.90
CA THR A 298 41.01 48.53 -11.32
C THR A 298 41.36 47.22 -11.99
N ARG A 299 40.82 46.10 -11.49
CA ARG A 299 41.07 44.76 -12.07
C ARG A 299 39.77 44.07 -12.43
N THR A 300 39.72 43.48 -13.62
CA THR A 300 38.60 42.65 -14.06
C THR A 300 38.89 41.18 -13.75
N LEU A 301 37.92 40.48 -13.13
CA LEU A 301 37.97 39.05 -12.89
C LEU A 301 36.92 38.32 -13.74
N GLU A 302 37.35 37.28 -14.45
CA GLU A 302 36.49 36.45 -15.30
C GLU A 302 35.95 35.24 -14.53
N LEU A 303 34.64 35.21 -14.30
CA LEU A 303 33.94 34.17 -13.54
C LEU A 303 32.95 33.47 -14.45
N HIS A 304 33.47 32.66 -15.38
CA HIS A 304 32.66 31.82 -16.25
C HIS A 304 32.39 30.47 -15.61
N LEU A 305 31.10 30.11 -15.45
CA LEU A 305 30.66 28.88 -14.79
C LEU A 305 30.40 27.76 -15.80
N THR A 306 30.64 26.52 -15.39
CA THR A 306 30.36 25.30 -16.18
C THR A 306 29.07 24.64 -15.71
N ARG A 307 28.21 24.22 -16.64
CA ARG A 307 26.93 23.57 -16.32
C ARG A 307 27.20 22.19 -15.70
N LYS A 308 26.46 21.84 -14.65
CA LYS A 308 26.46 20.49 -14.10
C LYS A 308 25.69 19.57 -15.04
N THR A 309 26.34 18.54 -15.53
CA THR A 309 25.74 17.52 -16.39
C THR A 309 26.12 16.14 -15.89
N GLY A 310 25.26 15.16 -16.12
CA GLY A 310 25.51 13.75 -15.79
C GLY A 310 25.29 12.86 -17.01
N ARG A 311 25.98 11.70 -17.02
CA ARG A 311 25.78 10.69 -18.06
C ARG A 311 24.53 9.88 -17.74
N ALA A 312 23.67 9.67 -18.72
CA ALA A 312 22.49 8.84 -18.60
C ALA A 312 22.46 7.77 -19.69
N ARG A 313 22.02 6.56 -19.31
CA ARG A 313 21.73 5.45 -20.21
C ARG A 313 20.26 5.10 -20.07
N ILE A 314 19.55 5.08 -21.19
CA ILE A 314 18.11 4.78 -21.24
C ILE A 314 17.92 3.48 -22.00
N GLU A 315 17.34 2.47 -21.36
CA GLU A 315 17.06 1.16 -21.91
C GLU A 315 15.56 0.90 -21.85
N SER A 316 15.02 0.21 -22.86
CA SER A 316 13.64 -0.27 -22.80
C SER A 316 13.44 -1.59 -23.48
N ASP A 317 12.44 -2.33 -23.02
CA ASP A 317 11.92 -3.53 -23.67
C ASP A 317 10.42 -3.38 -23.96
N PRO A 318 9.97 -3.43 -25.23
CA PRO A 318 10.79 -3.45 -26.46
C PRO A 318 11.55 -2.14 -26.71
N VAL A 319 12.46 -2.17 -27.70
CA VAL A 319 13.14 -0.98 -28.22
C VAL A 319 12.15 0.09 -28.62
N SER A 320 12.31 1.29 -28.08
CA SER A 320 11.33 2.39 -28.16
C SER A 320 12.01 3.70 -28.55
N GLU A 321 11.25 4.61 -29.15
CA GLU A 321 11.68 5.98 -29.41
C GLU A 321 11.77 6.75 -28.09
N VAL A 322 12.84 7.51 -27.92
CA VAL A 322 13.10 8.32 -26.74
C VAL A 322 12.88 9.79 -27.09
N ARG A 323 12.10 10.49 -26.28
CA ARG A 323 11.97 11.96 -26.31
C ARG A 323 12.43 12.56 -24.99
N ILE A 324 13.13 13.69 -25.05
CA ILE A 324 13.66 14.41 -23.91
C ILE A 324 13.01 15.79 -23.91
N ASP A 325 12.25 16.10 -22.85
CA ASP A 325 11.48 17.34 -22.73
C ASP A 325 10.58 17.63 -23.95
N GLY A 326 10.10 16.57 -24.60
CA GLY A 326 9.27 16.64 -25.80
C GLY A 326 10.04 16.56 -27.12
N GLU A 327 11.36 16.70 -27.15
CA GLU A 327 12.16 16.64 -28.37
C GLU A 327 12.64 15.21 -28.69
N PRO A 328 12.62 14.75 -29.95
CA PRO A 328 13.13 13.44 -30.34
C PRO A 328 14.64 13.32 -30.06
N ALA A 329 15.04 12.27 -29.34
CA ALA A 329 16.43 12.06 -28.93
C ALA A 329 17.07 10.80 -29.53
N GLY A 330 16.28 9.79 -29.92
CA GLY A 330 16.80 8.55 -30.50
C GLY A 330 15.94 7.34 -30.17
N ARG A 331 16.56 6.16 -30.10
CA ARG A 331 15.92 4.89 -29.73
C ARG A 331 16.76 4.17 -28.69
N THR A 332 16.11 3.38 -27.82
CA THR A 332 16.79 2.60 -26.78
C THR A 332 17.56 1.39 -27.34
N PRO A 333 18.67 0.95 -26.72
CA PRO A 333 19.39 1.64 -25.65
C PRO A 333 20.06 2.94 -26.16
N LEU A 334 19.98 4.01 -25.37
CA LEU A 334 20.49 5.34 -25.72
C LEU A 334 21.37 5.88 -24.59
N ASP A 335 22.63 6.19 -24.90
CA ASP A 335 23.57 6.88 -23.99
C ASP A 335 23.60 8.37 -24.34
N LEU A 336 23.50 9.24 -23.34
CA LEU A 336 23.46 10.69 -23.52
C LEU A 336 24.00 11.45 -22.31
N VAL A 337 24.33 12.73 -22.52
CA VAL A 337 24.71 13.66 -21.44
C VAL A 337 23.55 14.61 -21.23
N LEU A 338 23.02 14.60 -20.02
CA LEU A 338 21.86 15.39 -19.64
C LEU A 338 22.24 16.41 -18.56
N PRO A 339 21.51 17.53 -18.48
CA PRO A 339 21.62 18.46 -17.35
C PRO A 339 21.40 17.73 -16.01
N ALA A 340 22.16 18.07 -14.97
CA ALA A 340 21.99 17.47 -13.64
C ALA A 340 20.80 18.09 -12.86
N GLN A 341 19.63 18.05 -13.49
CA GLN A 341 18.33 18.54 -13.00
C GLN A 341 17.25 17.60 -13.54
N GLU A 342 16.04 17.72 -13.02
CA GLU A 342 14.91 16.93 -13.52
C GLU A 342 14.68 17.20 -15.02
N THR A 343 14.68 16.13 -15.79
CA THR A 343 14.43 16.11 -17.23
C THR A 343 13.38 15.06 -17.53
N ARG A 344 12.39 15.39 -18.36
CA ARG A 344 11.30 14.46 -18.72
C ARG A 344 11.76 13.55 -19.84
N ILE A 345 11.65 12.25 -19.60
CA ILE A 345 11.92 11.19 -20.57
C ILE A 345 10.58 10.55 -20.97
N GLU A 346 10.33 10.49 -22.27
CA GLU A 346 9.21 9.72 -22.82
C GLU A 346 9.72 8.58 -23.70
N LEU A 347 9.16 7.39 -23.49
CA LEU A 347 9.41 6.21 -24.31
C LEU A 347 8.14 5.88 -25.09
N GLN A 348 8.26 5.88 -26.42
CA GLN A 348 7.13 5.73 -27.33
C GLN A 348 7.36 4.56 -28.29
N ARG A 349 6.33 3.74 -28.47
CA ARG A 349 6.30 2.69 -29.48
C ARG A 349 4.86 2.43 -29.90
N ARG A 350 4.63 2.28 -31.21
CA ARG A 350 3.30 1.98 -31.77
C ARG A 350 2.74 0.67 -31.20
N GLY A 351 1.49 0.72 -30.70
CA GLY A 351 0.80 -0.43 -30.07
C GLY A 351 1.15 -0.64 -28.60
N TYR A 352 1.94 0.25 -28.01
CA TYR A 352 2.36 0.23 -26.62
C TYR A 352 1.97 1.54 -25.94
N GLU A 353 1.73 1.47 -24.64
CA GLU A 353 1.48 2.67 -23.86
C GLU A 353 2.77 3.50 -23.72
N THR A 354 2.65 4.82 -23.90
CA THR A 354 3.77 5.74 -23.72
C THR A 354 4.18 5.80 -22.25
N VAL A 355 5.43 5.45 -21.96
CA VAL A 355 6.00 5.56 -20.61
C VAL A 355 6.61 6.95 -20.43
N ARG A 356 6.28 7.61 -19.32
CA ARG A 356 6.82 8.93 -18.95
C ARG A 356 7.53 8.84 -17.61
N ARG A 357 8.75 9.36 -17.55
CA ARG A 357 9.61 9.38 -16.37
C ARG A 357 10.31 10.71 -16.24
N THR A 358 10.70 11.06 -15.03
CA THR A 358 11.65 12.14 -14.77
C THR A 358 12.99 11.54 -14.39
N LEU A 359 14.07 12.13 -14.88
CA LEU A 359 15.43 11.71 -14.61
C LEU A 359 16.26 12.93 -14.21
N ALA A 360 16.95 12.87 -13.09
CA ALA A 360 17.94 13.86 -12.66
C ALA A 360 19.32 13.20 -12.63
N PRO A 361 20.11 13.31 -13.72
CA PRO A 361 21.43 12.69 -13.80
C PRO A 361 22.40 13.18 -12.73
N ASP A 362 23.12 12.24 -12.13
CA ASP A 362 24.22 12.53 -11.21
C ASP A 362 25.48 12.98 -12.00
N PRO A 363 26.11 14.12 -11.67
CA PRO A 363 27.35 14.54 -12.31
C PRO A 363 28.54 13.59 -12.13
N GLU A 364 28.58 12.84 -11.02
CA GLU A 364 29.68 11.96 -10.65
C GLU A 364 29.44 10.50 -11.07
N ARG A 365 28.18 10.11 -11.30
CA ARG A 365 27.80 8.72 -11.58
C ARG A 365 26.86 8.60 -12.79
N ALA A 366 27.12 7.61 -13.64
CA ALA A 366 26.23 7.31 -14.75
C ALA A 366 24.87 6.82 -14.22
N THR A 367 23.79 7.46 -14.67
CA THR A 367 22.42 7.13 -14.27
C THR A 367 21.80 6.18 -15.29
N LEU A 368 21.19 5.08 -14.85
CA LEU A 368 20.52 4.10 -15.71
C LEU A 368 19.00 4.18 -15.51
N LEU A 369 18.27 4.44 -16.60
CA LEU A 369 16.81 4.30 -16.67
C LEU A 369 16.48 3.06 -17.49
N ARG A 370 15.82 2.07 -16.89
CA ARG A 370 15.36 0.86 -17.58
C ARG A 370 13.86 0.71 -17.41
N GLU A 371 13.14 0.59 -18.52
CA GLU A 371 11.68 0.49 -18.53
C GLU A 371 11.18 -0.67 -19.40
N THR A 372 10.04 -1.24 -19.04
CA THR A 372 9.32 -2.20 -19.90
C THR A 372 8.02 -1.55 -20.36
N LEU A 373 7.83 -1.44 -21.67
CA LEU A 373 6.60 -0.89 -22.22
C LEU A 373 5.57 -2.02 -22.30
N LEU A 374 4.40 -1.76 -21.71
CA LEU A 374 3.24 -2.64 -21.85
C LEU A 374 2.52 -2.35 -23.17
N THR A 375 2.03 -3.39 -23.83
CA THR A 375 1.07 -3.19 -24.91
C THR A 375 -0.16 -2.46 -24.37
N GLU A 376 -0.90 -1.76 -25.23
CA GLU A 376 -2.13 -1.06 -24.79
C GLU A 376 -3.14 -1.99 -24.10
N ARG A 377 -3.18 -3.26 -24.55
CA ARG A 377 -4.01 -4.31 -23.95
C ARG A 377 -3.52 -4.72 -22.56
N GLU A 378 -2.22 -4.97 -22.39
CA GLU A 378 -1.64 -5.34 -21.09
C GLU A 378 -1.75 -4.19 -20.08
N ALA A 379 -1.52 -2.97 -20.54
CA ALA A 379 -1.74 -1.77 -19.76
C ALA A 379 -3.20 -1.63 -19.29
N ARG A 380 -4.16 -1.85 -20.20
CA ARG A 380 -5.58 -1.86 -19.85
C ARG A 380 -5.90 -2.95 -18.84
N LEU A 381 -5.35 -4.15 -19.03
CA LEU A 381 -5.47 -5.27 -18.09
C LEU A 381 -4.91 -4.94 -16.71
N ALA A 382 -3.73 -4.30 -16.64
CA ALA A 382 -3.09 -3.92 -15.38
C ALA A 382 -3.86 -2.83 -14.62
N ARG A 383 -4.54 -1.91 -15.32
CA ARG A 383 -5.39 -0.88 -14.72
C ARG A 383 -6.79 -1.37 -14.37
N ALA A 384 -7.24 -2.47 -14.97
CA ALA A 384 -8.59 -2.97 -14.78
C ALA A 384 -8.76 -3.52 -13.35
N PRO A 385 -9.81 -3.09 -12.63
CA PRO A 385 -10.05 -3.60 -11.28
C PRO A 385 -10.40 -5.08 -11.33
N VAL A 386 -9.81 -5.89 -10.44
CA VAL A 386 -10.10 -7.33 -10.34
C VAL A 386 -11.58 -7.58 -10.08
N ARG A 387 -12.25 -6.69 -9.34
CA ARG A 387 -13.70 -6.69 -9.11
C ARG A 387 -14.23 -5.27 -9.16
N TYR A 388 -15.43 -5.10 -9.70
CA TYR A 388 -16.15 -3.83 -9.61
C TYR A 388 -17.65 -4.07 -9.49
N THR A 389 -18.37 -3.05 -9.05
CA THR A 389 -19.84 -3.05 -9.03
C THR A 389 -20.33 -2.00 -10.00
N ASN A 390 -21.25 -2.37 -10.87
CA ASN A 390 -21.77 -1.51 -11.92
C ASN A 390 -22.91 -0.60 -11.42
N SER A 391 -23.49 0.21 -12.32
CA SER A 391 -24.51 1.22 -12.01
C SER A 391 -25.87 0.67 -11.57
N VAL A 392 -26.11 -0.64 -11.70
CA VAL A 392 -27.30 -1.34 -11.17
C VAL A 392 -27.01 -2.12 -9.90
N GLY A 393 -25.78 -2.09 -9.38
CA GLY A 393 -25.39 -2.83 -8.18
C GLY A 393 -24.95 -4.27 -8.44
N ALA A 394 -24.76 -4.69 -9.69
CA ALA A 394 -24.23 -6.02 -9.99
C ALA A 394 -22.70 -6.03 -9.85
N SER A 395 -22.18 -6.98 -9.07
CA SER A 395 -20.74 -7.17 -8.90
C SER A 395 -20.18 -8.10 -9.97
N LEU A 396 -19.08 -7.69 -10.61
CA LEU A 396 -18.36 -8.47 -11.61
C LEU A 396 -16.94 -8.74 -11.17
N VAL A 397 -16.38 -9.86 -11.62
CA VAL A 397 -14.97 -10.24 -11.41
C VAL A 397 -14.27 -10.40 -12.75
N LEU A 398 -13.04 -9.93 -12.83
CA LEU A 398 -12.17 -10.05 -13.99
C LEU A 398 -11.55 -11.44 -14.04
N LEU A 399 -11.78 -12.14 -15.14
CA LEU A 399 -11.18 -13.43 -15.45
C LEU A 399 -10.13 -13.20 -16.52
N ASN A 400 -8.95 -13.76 -16.32
CA ASN A 400 -7.90 -13.79 -17.33
C ASN A 400 -7.57 -15.26 -17.66
N PRO A 401 -8.28 -15.88 -18.62
CA PRO A 401 -8.09 -17.29 -18.94
C PRO A 401 -6.65 -17.60 -19.39
N GLY A 402 -6.06 -16.77 -20.27
CA GLY A 402 -4.68 -16.93 -20.72
C GLY A 402 -4.34 -18.37 -21.12
N ALA A 403 -3.25 -18.92 -20.58
CA ALA A 403 -2.86 -20.31 -20.80
C ALA A 403 -3.84 -21.33 -20.17
N ALA A 404 -4.54 -20.97 -19.09
CA ALA A 404 -5.54 -21.80 -18.41
C ALA A 404 -6.92 -21.78 -19.09
N GLY A 405 -7.08 -20.99 -20.16
CA GLY A 405 -8.31 -20.90 -20.95
C GLY A 405 -8.48 -22.03 -21.96
N ALA A 406 -7.45 -22.86 -22.17
CA ALA A 406 -7.58 -24.07 -22.99
C ALA A 406 -8.28 -25.17 -22.19
N PHE A 407 -9.41 -25.66 -22.69
CA PHE A 407 -10.17 -26.75 -22.07
C PHE A 407 -11.00 -27.52 -23.10
N ARG A 408 -11.37 -28.75 -22.75
CA ARG A 408 -12.28 -29.55 -23.56
C ARG A 408 -13.70 -29.42 -23.04
N MET A 409 -14.51 -28.70 -23.81
CA MET A 409 -15.94 -28.46 -23.56
C MET A 409 -16.77 -29.67 -23.99
N GLY A 410 -17.93 -29.89 -23.37
CA GLY A 410 -18.77 -31.06 -23.59
C GLY A 410 -18.32 -32.28 -22.79
N ASP A 411 -18.96 -33.44 -23.01
CA ASP A 411 -18.65 -34.67 -22.28
C ASP A 411 -18.43 -35.86 -23.22
N PRO A 412 -17.49 -36.77 -22.89
CA PRO A 412 -17.17 -37.92 -23.72
C PRO A 412 -18.37 -38.85 -23.87
N ARG A 413 -18.40 -39.55 -25.02
CA ARG A 413 -19.36 -40.65 -25.24
C ARG A 413 -19.09 -41.72 -24.18
N GLY A 414 -20.07 -41.94 -23.30
CA GLY A 414 -19.97 -42.87 -22.18
C GLY A 414 -19.98 -42.22 -20.79
N GLU A 415 -19.86 -40.89 -20.69
CA GLU A 415 -20.05 -40.19 -19.41
C GLU A 415 -21.47 -40.41 -18.88
N LYS A 416 -21.60 -40.67 -17.57
CA LYS A 416 -22.86 -41.09 -16.97
C LYS A 416 -23.86 -39.94 -16.98
N GLY A 417 -24.94 -40.11 -17.73
CA GLY A 417 -25.98 -39.10 -17.88
C GLY A 417 -25.69 -38.06 -18.97
N GLN A 418 -24.65 -38.25 -19.78
CA GLN A 418 -24.35 -37.49 -21.00
C GLN A 418 -25.51 -37.53 -21.99
N ARG A 419 -25.76 -36.42 -22.68
CA ARG A 419 -26.80 -36.30 -23.71
C ARG A 419 -26.17 -36.20 -25.09
N ALA A 420 -26.90 -36.67 -26.11
CA ALA A 420 -26.36 -36.77 -27.46
C ALA A 420 -25.88 -35.44 -28.09
N ASN A 421 -26.37 -34.31 -27.59
CA ASN A 421 -26.06 -32.95 -28.03
C ASN A 421 -24.83 -32.31 -27.35
N GLU A 422 -24.18 -33.01 -26.41
CA GLU A 422 -23.04 -32.53 -25.62
C GLU A 422 -21.73 -33.02 -26.22
N PHE A 423 -21.46 -32.63 -27.47
CA PHE A 423 -20.25 -33.02 -28.19
C PHE A 423 -18.98 -32.48 -27.51
N GLU A 424 -17.93 -33.29 -27.46
CA GLU A 424 -16.62 -32.82 -27.03
C GLU A 424 -15.95 -31.97 -28.10
N ARG A 425 -15.46 -30.79 -27.71
CA ARG A 425 -14.68 -29.90 -28.57
C ARG A 425 -13.57 -29.21 -27.79
N ASP A 426 -12.46 -28.93 -28.46
CA ASP A 426 -11.33 -28.21 -27.89
C ASP A 426 -11.56 -26.71 -28.03
N VAL A 427 -11.55 -26.00 -26.91
CA VAL A 427 -11.79 -24.55 -26.84
C VAL A 427 -10.62 -23.86 -26.16
N ARG A 428 -10.27 -22.67 -26.63
CA ARG A 428 -9.28 -21.79 -26.00
C ARG A 428 -9.86 -20.40 -25.80
N LEU A 429 -10.20 -20.08 -24.55
CA LEU A 429 -10.50 -18.71 -24.14
C LEU A 429 -9.17 -17.95 -23.99
N SER A 430 -9.00 -16.86 -24.72
CA SER A 430 -7.76 -16.07 -24.75
C SER A 430 -7.95 -14.61 -24.34
N ARG A 431 -9.21 -14.16 -24.32
CA ARG A 431 -9.58 -12.79 -23.95
C ARG A 431 -9.90 -12.70 -22.45
N PRO A 432 -9.33 -11.73 -21.72
CA PRO A 432 -9.85 -11.35 -20.42
C PRO A 432 -11.28 -10.84 -20.55
N PHE A 433 -12.12 -11.20 -19.59
CA PHE A 433 -13.50 -10.76 -19.54
C PHE A 433 -13.98 -10.68 -18.10
N TYR A 434 -14.91 -9.78 -17.85
CA TYR A 434 -15.68 -9.74 -16.63
C TYR A 434 -16.87 -10.70 -16.70
N ALA A 435 -17.17 -11.36 -15.59
CA ALA A 435 -18.41 -12.09 -15.40
C ALA A 435 -19.09 -11.62 -14.11
N GLY A 436 -20.43 -11.50 -14.16
CA GLY A 436 -21.25 -11.26 -12.97
C GLY A 436 -21.06 -12.39 -11.97
N LEU A 437 -20.84 -12.02 -10.70
CA LEU A 437 -20.68 -12.99 -9.61
C LEU A 437 -21.95 -13.83 -9.42
N HIS A 438 -23.11 -13.23 -9.66
CA HIS A 438 -24.44 -13.81 -9.51
C HIS A 438 -25.20 -13.74 -10.84
N GLU A 439 -26.33 -14.45 -10.94
CA GLU A 439 -27.35 -14.09 -11.93
C GLU A 439 -27.81 -12.63 -11.72
N VAL A 440 -28.33 -12.00 -12.77
CA VAL A 440 -28.95 -10.67 -12.65
C VAL A 440 -30.14 -10.79 -11.72
N SER A 441 -30.14 -10.03 -10.62
CA SER A 441 -31.23 -10.08 -9.67
C SER A 441 -32.47 -9.35 -10.19
N LEU A 442 -33.63 -9.67 -9.61
CA LEU A 442 -34.90 -9.10 -10.01
C LEU A 442 -34.90 -7.57 -9.88
N GLU A 443 -34.28 -7.02 -8.82
CA GLU A 443 -34.20 -5.58 -8.61
C GLU A 443 -33.24 -4.90 -9.60
N GLN A 444 -32.13 -5.57 -9.97
CA GLN A 444 -31.26 -5.11 -11.05
C GLN A 444 -32.03 -5.06 -12.37
N PHE A 445 -32.75 -6.13 -12.72
CA PHE A 445 -33.54 -6.18 -13.95
C PHE A 445 -34.70 -5.16 -13.96
N ARG A 446 -35.34 -4.92 -12.81
CA ARG A 446 -36.39 -3.90 -12.65
C ARG A 446 -35.89 -2.47 -12.86
N SER A 447 -34.58 -2.23 -12.72
CA SER A 447 -33.98 -0.93 -13.08
C SER A 447 -34.05 -0.66 -14.59
N PHE A 448 -34.06 -1.70 -15.43
CA PHE A 448 -34.28 -1.63 -16.87
C PHE A 448 -35.77 -1.71 -17.22
N ARG A 449 -36.49 -2.66 -16.61
CA ARG A 449 -37.91 -2.92 -16.87
C ARG A 449 -38.73 -2.86 -15.58
N PRO A 450 -39.17 -1.66 -15.16
CA PRO A 450 -40.02 -1.51 -13.99
C PRO A 450 -41.27 -2.40 -14.08
N GLY A 451 -41.63 -3.05 -12.97
CA GLY A 451 -42.83 -3.91 -12.90
C GLY A 451 -42.67 -5.34 -13.43
N HIS A 452 -41.46 -5.79 -13.78
CA HIS A 452 -41.22 -7.21 -14.08
C HIS A 452 -41.69 -8.12 -12.93
N PRO A 453 -42.47 -9.19 -13.17
CA PRO A 453 -43.06 -10.01 -12.12
C PRO A 453 -42.00 -10.82 -11.36
N GLY A 454 -42.26 -11.07 -10.07
CA GLY A 454 -41.38 -11.85 -9.20
C GLY A 454 -41.47 -11.40 -7.75
N GLU A 455 -41.09 -12.29 -6.83
CA GLU A 455 -41.09 -12.04 -5.38
C GLU A 455 -40.04 -10.98 -5.02
N ARG A 456 -40.39 -10.03 -4.14
CA ARG A 456 -39.44 -9.01 -3.67
C ARG A 456 -38.34 -9.68 -2.84
N GLY A 457 -37.09 -9.27 -3.10
CA GLY A 457 -35.90 -9.87 -2.52
C GLY A 457 -34.81 -9.94 -3.58
N ASP A 458 -33.61 -10.36 -3.19
CA ASP A 458 -32.48 -10.47 -4.11
C ASP A 458 -32.51 -11.79 -4.90
N HIS A 459 -33.68 -12.18 -5.40
CA HIS A 459 -33.85 -13.39 -6.22
C HIS A 459 -33.37 -13.14 -7.66
N PRO A 460 -32.94 -14.17 -8.41
CA PRO A 460 -32.60 -14.00 -9.82
C PRO A 460 -33.83 -13.58 -10.64
N ALA A 461 -33.62 -12.73 -11.64
CA ALA A 461 -34.64 -12.32 -12.58
C ALA A 461 -34.97 -13.49 -13.54
N THR A 462 -36.07 -14.19 -13.28
CA THR A 462 -36.57 -15.26 -14.17
C THR A 462 -37.78 -14.81 -14.99
N SER A 463 -38.32 -15.69 -15.83
CA SER A 463 -39.35 -15.35 -16.83
C SER A 463 -38.89 -14.28 -17.81
N VAL A 464 -37.59 -14.25 -18.10
CA VAL A 464 -36.94 -13.32 -19.03
C VAL A 464 -36.68 -14.06 -20.35
N SER A 465 -37.00 -13.46 -21.49
CA SER A 465 -36.62 -14.00 -22.79
C SER A 465 -35.16 -13.64 -23.12
N TRP A 466 -34.52 -14.40 -24.01
CA TRP A 466 -33.17 -14.08 -24.46
C TRP A 466 -33.04 -12.64 -24.99
N ALA A 467 -34.03 -12.18 -25.77
CA ALA A 467 -34.05 -10.83 -26.32
C ALA A 467 -34.16 -9.76 -25.23
N GLU A 468 -34.90 -10.03 -24.15
CA GLU A 468 -34.99 -9.12 -22.99
C GLU A 468 -33.67 -9.07 -22.21
N ALA A 469 -32.99 -10.20 -22.06
CA ALA A 469 -31.68 -10.28 -21.42
C ALA A 469 -30.60 -9.52 -22.23
N VAL A 470 -30.62 -9.65 -23.55
CA VAL A 470 -29.76 -8.87 -24.45
C VAL A 470 -30.07 -7.39 -24.41
N ALA A 471 -31.35 -7.00 -24.43
CA ALA A 471 -31.75 -5.60 -24.33
C ALA A 471 -31.31 -4.97 -22.99
N PHE A 472 -31.34 -5.74 -21.90
CA PHE A 472 -30.79 -5.32 -20.61
C PHE A 472 -29.29 -5.03 -20.70
N CYS A 473 -28.51 -5.93 -21.33
CA CYS A 473 -27.07 -5.76 -21.52
C CYS A 473 -26.73 -4.50 -22.34
N ASP A 474 -27.40 -4.29 -23.47
CA ASP A 474 -27.17 -3.11 -24.30
C ASP A 474 -27.61 -1.81 -23.58
N TRP A 475 -28.75 -1.81 -22.90
CA TRP A 475 -29.20 -0.68 -22.09
C TRP A 475 -28.19 -0.30 -21.00
N LEU A 476 -27.67 -1.30 -20.29
CA LEU A 476 -26.67 -1.09 -19.25
C LEU A 476 -25.35 -0.56 -19.83
N SER A 477 -24.97 -1.03 -21.02
CA SER A 477 -23.78 -0.54 -21.74
C SER A 477 -23.92 0.94 -22.09
N VAL A 478 -25.05 1.33 -22.69
CA VAL A 478 -25.33 2.74 -23.02
C VAL A 478 -25.34 3.61 -21.77
N ARG A 479 -25.96 3.12 -20.69
CA ARG A 479 -26.04 3.82 -19.41
C ARG A 479 -24.65 4.13 -18.81
N GLU A 480 -23.67 3.27 -19.05
CA GLU A 480 -22.30 3.41 -18.52
C GLU A 480 -21.30 3.97 -19.55
N GLY A 481 -21.79 4.42 -20.71
CA GLY A 481 -20.94 4.97 -21.77
C GLY A 481 -20.03 3.94 -22.45
N LEU A 482 -20.38 2.66 -22.36
CA LEU A 482 -19.70 1.56 -23.03
C LEU A 482 -20.26 1.33 -24.44
N THR A 483 -19.48 0.73 -25.32
CA THR A 483 -19.96 0.41 -26.68
C THR A 483 -20.87 -0.82 -26.63
N PRO A 484 -22.19 -0.74 -26.91
CA PRO A 484 -23.10 -1.86 -26.75
C PRO A 484 -22.70 -3.05 -27.63
N PHE A 485 -22.68 -4.25 -27.05
CA PHE A 485 -22.15 -5.44 -27.70
C PHE A 485 -23.02 -5.87 -28.88
N TYR A 486 -24.35 -5.95 -28.70
CA TYR A 486 -25.23 -6.52 -29.72
C TYR A 486 -25.58 -5.53 -30.84
N ALA A 487 -25.63 -4.23 -30.53
CA ALA A 487 -25.78 -3.19 -31.55
C ALA A 487 -24.56 -3.06 -32.49
N HIS A 488 -23.38 -3.55 -32.08
CA HIS A 488 -22.11 -3.38 -32.83
C HIS A 488 -21.39 -4.70 -33.13
N ALA A 489 -22.07 -5.86 -33.04
CA ALA A 489 -21.49 -7.19 -33.24
C ALA A 489 -21.06 -7.51 -34.70
N GLY A 490 -20.81 -6.50 -35.54
CA GLY A 490 -20.44 -6.63 -36.95
C GLY A 490 -18.94 -6.48 -37.22
N GLY A 491 -18.16 -7.56 -37.07
CA GLY A 491 -16.97 -7.82 -37.90
C GLY A 491 -15.64 -7.10 -37.58
N GLY A 492 -15.46 -6.48 -36.42
CA GLY A 492 -14.15 -5.92 -35.99
C GLY A 492 -13.19 -6.98 -35.41
N GLN A 493 -11.87 -6.72 -35.44
CA GLN A 493 -10.85 -7.57 -34.79
C GLN A 493 -10.98 -7.57 -33.26
N ASP A 494 -11.45 -6.46 -32.68
CA ASP A 494 -11.73 -6.31 -31.25
C ASP A 494 -13.24 -6.22 -31.00
N PRO A 495 -13.81 -7.07 -30.11
CA PRO A 495 -15.22 -6.99 -29.77
C PRO A 495 -15.52 -5.71 -28.96
N PRO A 496 -16.74 -5.15 -29.04
CA PRO A 496 -17.14 -4.04 -28.20
C PRO A 496 -16.97 -4.37 -26.71
N ASP A 497 -16.69 -3.33 -25.92
CA ASP A 497 -16.50 -3.44 -24.48
C ASP A 497 -17.82 -3.33 -23.69
N GLY A 498 -18.98 -3.48 -24.33
CA GLY A 498 -20.27 -3.48 -23.67
C GLY A 498 -20.55 -4.75 -22.87
N TYR A 499 -21.58 -4.67 -22.03
CA TYR A 499 -22.17 -5.84 -21.40
C TYR A 499 -22.82 -6.76 -22.45
N ARG A 500 -22.78 -8.05 -22.16
CA ARG A 500 -23.36 -9.12 -22.96
C ARG A 500 -23.71 -10.31 -22.09
N LEU A 501 -24.39 -11.30 -22.67
CA LEU A 501 -24.44 -12.64 -22.08
C LEU A 501 -23.07 -13.33 -22.22
N LEU A 502 -22.75 -14.22 -21.28
CA LEU A 502 -21.59 -15.10 -21.44
C LEU A 502 -21.77 -15.99 -22.68
N THR A 503 -20.67 -16.39 -23.30
CA THR A 503 -20.73 -17.46 -24.31
C THR A 503 -20.96 -18.80 -23.61
N GLU A 504 -21.44 -19.79 -24.37
CA GLU A 504 -21.62 -21.14 -23.86
C GLU A 504 -20.30 -21.72 -23.34
N ALA A 505 -19.21 -21.44 -24.07
CA ALA A 505 -17.87 -21.84 -23.70
C ALA A 505 -17.38 -21.15 -22.42
N GLU A 506 -17.58 -19.84 -22.29
CA GLU A 506 -17.22 -19.09 -21.07
C GLU A 506 -17.98 -19.61 -19.85
N TRP A 507 -19.29 -19.82 -19.99
CA TRP A 507 -20.13 -20.36 -18.92
C TRP A 507 -19.65 -21.73 -18.46
N GLU A 508 -19.42 -22.65 -19.41
CA GLU A 508 -18.99 -24.00 -19.06
C GLU A 508 -17.59 -24.03 -18.46
N TRP A 509 -16.65 -23.24 -19.00
CA TRP A 509 -15.31 -23.09 -18.42
C TRP A 509 -15.39 -22.60 -16.97
N LEU A 510 -16.22 -21.59 -16.69
CA LEU A 510 -16.44 -21.06 -15.33
C LEU A 510 -17.03 -22.10 -14.39
N ALA A 511 -17.98 -22.90 -14.85
CA ALA A 511 -18.62 -23.94 -14.05
C ALA A 511 -17.63 -25.05 -13.67
N ARG A 512 -16.81 -25.53 -14.62
CA ARG A 512 -16.10 -26.81 -14.44
C ARG A 512 -14.57 -26.79 -14.50
N GLN A 513 -13.94 -25.71 -14.95
CA GLN A 513 -12.48 -25.68 -15.18
C GLN A 513 -11.79 -24.48 -14.51
N ALA A 514 -12.41 -23.30 -14.51
CA ALA A 514 -11.83 -22.10 -13.90
C ALA A 514 -11.53 -22.33 -12.41
N GLY A 515 -10.31 -21.96 -11.99
CA GLY A 515 -9.83 -22.20 -10.63
C GLY A 515 -9.53 -23.67 -10.29
N ARG A 516 -9.48 -24.57 -11.29
CA ARG A 516 -9.19 -26.00 -11.14
C ARG A 516 -8.05 -26.42 -12.06
N GLY A 517 -7.28 -27.44 -11.63
CA GLY A 517 -6.20 -28.03 -12.45
C GLY A 517 -6.71 -28.93 -13.58
N ARG A 518 -7.98 -29.36 -13.53
CA ARG A 518 -8.65 -30.19 -14.55
C ARG A 518 -10.15 -29.93 -14.56
N ARG A 519 -10.82 -30.29 -15.65
CA ARG A 519 -12.27 -30.18 -15.77
C ARG A 519 -12.97 -31.17 -14.86
N THR A 520 -14.14 -30.79 -14.34
CA THR A 520 -15.00 -31.65 -13.51
C THR A 520 -16.29 -32.01 -14.23
N VAL A 521 -16.99 -33.07 -13.77
CA VAL A 521 -18.29 -33.48 -14.33
C VAL A 521 -19.40 -32.52 -13.91
N PHE A 522 -19.43 -32.15 -12.63
CA PHE A 522 -20.37 -31.20 -12.06
C PHE A 522 -19.67 -29.89 -11.71
N PRO A 523 -20.39 -28.77 -11.54
CA PRO A 523 -19.78 -27.55 -11.07
C PRO A 523 -19.06 -27.76 -9.73
N TRP A 524 -19.66 -28.50 -8.81
CA TRP A 524 -19.06 -28.78 -7.50
C TRP A 524 -17.92 -29.81 -7.49
N GLY A 525 -17.64 -30.48 -8.60
CA GLY A 525 -16.60 -31.50 -8.71
C GLY A 525 -17.04 -32.79 -9.39
N ASP A 526 -16.34 -33.88 -9.08
CA ASP A 526 -16.58 -35.21 -9.68
C ASP A 526 -17.40 -36.14 -8.77
N SER A 527 -17.90 -35.63 -7.64
CA SER A 527 -18.71 -36.41 -6.71
C SER A 527 -20.10 -36.66 -7.29
N ASP A 528 -20.47 -37.93 -7.41
CA ASP A 528 -21.83 -38.38 -7.76
C ASP A 528 -22.89 -38.00 -6.70
N THR A 529 -22.46 -37.59 -5.51
CA THR A 529 -23.32 -37.07 -4.44
C THR A 529 -23.19 -35.56 -4.34
N LEU A 530 -24.33 -34.86 -4.26
CA LEU A 530 -24.37 -33.41 -4.10
C LEU A 530 -23.93 -33.06 -2.66
N PRO A 531 -22.82 -32.33 -2.45
CA PRO A 531 -22.39 -31.96 -1.12
C PRO A 531 -23.34 -30.93 -0.50
N SER A 532 -23.43 -30.90 0.82
CA SER A 532 -24.29 -29.95 1.55
C SER A 532 -23.92 -28.50 1.24
N GLY A 533 -24.92 -27.65 0.98
CA GLY A 533 -24.74 -26.19 0.84
C GLY A 533 -24.08 -25.75 -0.46
N VAL A 534 -24.19 -26.55 -1.53
CA VAL A 534 -23.50 -26.32 -2.80
C VAL A 534 -24.35 -25.62 -3.85
N GLY A 535 -25.68 -25.72 -3.77
CA GLY A 535 -26.57 -25.02 -4.70
C GLY A 535 -28.05 -25.30 -4.45
N ASN A 536 -28.90 -24.48 -5.06
CA ASN A 536 -30.35 -24.63 -5.03
C ASN A 536 -30.81 -25.52 -6.19
N VAL A 537 -31.27 -26.73 -5.91
CA VAL A 537 -31.70 -27.71 -6.91
C VAL A 537 -33.04 -28.31 -6.53
N ALA A 538 -33.66 -29.11 -7.40
CA ALA A 538 -34.84 -29.84 -6.97
C ALA A 538 -34.43 -30.88 -5.90
N ASP A 539 -34.83 -30.66 -4.66
CA ASP A 539 -34.40 -31.41 -3.47
C ASP A 539 -35.58 -31.91 -2.61
N GLU A 540 -35.33 -32.34 -1.37
CA GLU A 540 -36.41 -32.77 -0.46
C GLU A 540 -37.44 -31.67 -0.15
N THR A 541 -37.06 -30.38 -0.21
CA THR A 541 -37.97 -29.25 0.02
C THR A 541 -38.90 -29.00 -1.16
N ALA A 542 -38.47 -29.34 -2.38
CA ALA A 542 -39.27 -29.25 -3.61
C ALA A 542 -40.21 -30.46 -3.80
N LYS A 543 -40.17 -31.46 -2.92
CA LYS A 543 -40.94 -32.71 -3.04
C LYS A 543 -42.43 -32.45 -3.22
N GLY A 544 -43.00 -33.02 -4.28
CA GLY A 544 -44.42 -32.85 -4.65
C GLY A 544 -44.70 -31.61 -5.52
N SER A 545 -43.73 -30.70 -5.68
CA SER A 545 -43.82 -29.54 -6.59
C SER A 545 -43.07 -29.77 -7.92
N VAL A 546 -42.22 -30.81 -7.97
CA VAL A 546 -41.41 -31.20 -9.12
C VAL A 546 -41.49 -32.72 -9.35
N GLU A 547 -41.27 -33.15 -10.59
CA GLU A 547 -41.35 -34.57 -10.98
C GLU A 547 -40.18 -35.40 -10.42
N THR A 548 -38.96 -34.84 -10.46
CA THR A 548 -37.75 -35.50 -9.96
C THR A 548 -36.98 -34.56 -9.05
N TYR A 549 -36.46 -35.10 -7.95
CA TYR A 549 -35.66 -34.37 -6.97
C TYR A 549 -34.47 -35.21 -6.47
N VAL A 550 -33.49 -34.57 -5.86
CA VAL A 550 -32.30 -35.20 -5.26
C VAL A 550 -32.66 -35.67 -3.84
N PRO A 551 -32.77 -36.99 -3.59
CA PRO A 551 -33.14 -37.49 -2.27
C PRO A 551 -31.99 -37.28 -1.27
N ARG A 552 -32.35 -37.07 0.01
CA ARG A 552 -31.41 -36.85 1.13
C ARG A 552 -30.52 -35.61 0.98
N TYR A 553 -30.93 -34.66 0.16
CA TYR A 553 -30.36 -33.32 0.07
C TYR A 553 -31.45 -32.30 0.42
N SER A 554 -31.06 -31.26 1.15
CA SER A 554 -31.93 -30.14 1.48
C SER A 554 -31.10 -28.85 1.45
N ASP A 555 -31.45 -27.92 0.56
CA ASP A 555 -30.89 -26.58 0.45
C ASP A 555 -31.72 -25.53 1.21
N GLY A 556 -32.96 -25.88 1.58
CA GLY A 556 -33.84 -25.03 2.38
C GLY A 556 -34.81 -24.19 1.56
N PHE A 557 -34.80 -24.31 0.23
CA PHE A 557 -35.60 -23.50 -0.68
C PHE A 557 -36.41 -24.37 -1.66
N ALA A 558 -37.74 -24.39 -1.50
CA ALA A 558 -38.60 -25.13 -2.43
C ALA A 558 -38.70 -24.51 -3.84
N ARG A 559 -38.14 -23.29 -4.02
CA ARG A 559 -38.14 -22.47 -5.24
C ARG A 559 -36.84 -21.65 -5.32
N LEU A 560 -36.84 -20.52 -6.04
CA LEU A 560 -35.70 -19.61 -6.10
C LEU A 560 -35.21 -19.22 -4.71
N ALA A 561 -33.88 -19.24 -4.55
CA ALA A 561 -33.17 -18.68 -3.42
C ALA A 561 -32.70 -17.27 -3.80
N PRO A 562 -32.44 -16.38 -2.83
CA PRO A 562 -31.68 -15.17 -3.09
C PRO A 562 -30.34 -15.52 -3.75
N VAL A 563 -29.87 -14.70 -4.69
CA VAL A 563 -28.58 -14.91 -5.34
C VAL A 563 -27.46 -14.88 -4.29
N GLY A 564 -26.45 -15.73 -4.45
CA GLY A 564 -25.33 -15.82 -3.53
C GLY A 564 -25.63 -16.54 -2.21
N SER A 565 -26.75 -17.26 -2.11
CA SER A 565 -27.12 -18.01 -0.89
C SER A 565 -26.19 -19.20 -0.59
N PHE A 566 -25.45 -19.68 -1.59
CA PHE A 566 -24.56 -20.83 -1.49
C PHE A 566 -23.09 -20.42 -1.62
N ALA A 567 -22.18 -21.32 -1.27
CA ALA A 567 -20.75 -21.03 -1.39
C ALA A 567 -20.37 -20.79 -2.87
N PRO A 568 -19.45 -19.85 -3.16
CA PRO A 568 -18.97 -19.66 -4.52
C PRO A 568 -18.18 -20.88 -5.00
N GLU A 569 -18.27 -21.16 -6.29
CA GLU A 569 -17.47 -22.18 -6.96
C GLU A 569 -15.99 -21.79 -7.02
N ARG A 570 -15.13 -22.70 -7.49
CA ARG A 570 -13.68 -22.45 -7.64
C ARG A 570 -13.35 -21.27 -8.57
N SER A 571 -14.27 -20.90 -9.46
CA SER A 571 -14.17 -19.71 -10.31
C SER A 571 -14.42 -18.40 -9.56
N GLY A 572 -14.97 -18.47 -8.34
CA GLY A 572 -15.40 -17.33 -7.54
C GLY A 572 -16.83 -16.87 -7.83
N LEU A 573 -17.52 -17.51 -8.79
CA LEU A 573 -18.93 -17.23 -9.12
C LEU A 573 -19.86 -18.06 -8.23
N PHE A 574 -21.06 -17.54 -8.03
CA PHE A 574 -22.12 -18.15 -7.25
C PHE A 574 -23.17 -18.78 -8.15
N ASP A 575 -23.93 -19.71 -7.56
CA ASP A 575 -25.16 -20.30 -8.12
C ASP A 575 -24.96 -21.08 -9.43
N LEU A 576 -23.73 -21.45 -9.81
CA LEU A 576 -23.50 -22.31 -10.99
C LEU A 576 -24.04 -23.75 -10.80
N THR A 577 -24.34 -24.14 -9.56
CA THR A 577 -24.99 -25.40 -9.18
C THR A 577 -26.51 -25.24 -8.97
N GLY A 578 -27.18 -24.31 -9.66
CA GLY A 578 -28.64 -24.25 -9.69
C GLY A 578 -29.21 -22.85 -9.50
N ASN A 579 -30.26 -22.73 -8.69
CA ASN A 579 -31.08 -21.54 -8.56
C ASN A 579 -31.86 -21.23 -9.85
N ALA A 580 -31.29 -20.49 -10.80
CA ALA A 580 -31.87 -20.32 -12.12
C ALA A 580 -30.95 -20.88 -13.21
N SER A 581 -31.53 -21.58 -14.19
CA SER A 581 -30.83 -21.80 -15.44
C SER A 581 -30.57 -20.47 -16.13
N GLU A 582 -29.54 -20.41 -16.98
CA GLU A 582 -29.04 -19.15 -17.52
C GLU A 582 -29.05 -19.14 -19.04
N TRP A 583 -29.60 -18.06 -19.62
CA TRP A 583 -29.35 -17.72 -21.01
C TRP A 583 -27.87 -17.44 -21.24
N VAL A 584 -27.32 -18.02 -22.30
CA VAL A 584 -26.00 -17.65 -22.85
C VAL A 584 -26.16 -17.04 -24.24
N HIS A 585 -25.09 -16.45 -24.77
CA HIS A 585 -25.09 -15.76 -26.05
C HIS A 585 -25.49 -16.67 -27.22
N ASP A 586 -24.92 -17.86 -27.26
CA ASP A 586 -24.88 -18.74 -28.42
C ASP A 586 -26.26 -19.17 -28.91
N PHE A 587 -26.42 -19.27 -30.23
CA PHE A 587 -27.51 -20.03 -30.83
C PHE A 587 -27.31 -21.53 -30.57
N TYR A 588 -28.41 -22.24 -30.31
CA TYR A 588 -28.36 -23.68 -30.13
C TYR A 588 -28.48 -24.39 -31.48
N LEU A 589 -27.42 -25.11 -31.86
CA LEU A 589 -27.40 -26.02 -33.00
C LEU A 589 -26.90 -27.41 -32.59
N LEU A 590 -27.40 -28.43 -33.29
CA LEU A 590 -26.95 -29.81 -33.16
C LEU A 590 -25.97 -30.15 -34.28
N GLU A 591 -24.83 -29.46 -34.29
CA GLU A 591 -23.75 -29.68 -35.26
C GLU A 591 -22.52 -30.26 -34.54
N PRO A 592 -21.99 -31.41 -34.97
CA PRO A 592 -20.77 -31.95 -34.39
C PRO A 592 -19.56 -31.07 -34.78
N PRO A 593 -18.58 -30.91 -33.89
CA PRO A 593 -17.38 -30.12 -34.17
C PRO A 593 -16.53 -30.78 -35.27
N ALA A 594 -15.78 -29.97 -36.00
CA ALA A 594 -14.83 -30.46 -36.99
C ALA A 594 -13.71 -31.26 -36.29
N PRO A 595 -13.31 -32.45 -36.79
CA PRO A 595 -12.25 -33.22 -36.18
C PRO A 595 -10.93 -32.43 -36.09
N GLY A 596 -10.36 -32.34 -34.89
CA GLY A 596 -9.07 -31.67 -34.66
C GLY A 596 -9.11 -30.13 -34.67
N SER A 597 -10.28 -29.50 -34.73
CA SER A 597 -10.38 -28.04 -34.64
C SER A 597 -10.29 -27.55 -33.19
N VAL A 598 -9.58 -26.44 -32.99
CA VAL A 598 -9.60 -25.68 -31.73
C VAL A 598 -10.36 -24.37 -31.96
N GLU A 599 -11.44 -24.18 -31.21
CA GLU A 599 -12.24 -22.96 -31.25
C GLU A 599 -11.63 -21.90 -30.31
N ILE A 600 -11.25 -20.73 -30.84
CA ILE A 600 -10.63 -19.64 -30.05
C ILE A 600 -11.69 -18.57 -29.78
N ASP A 601 -11.96 -18.30 -28.49
CA ASP A 601 -12.99 -17.35 -28.04
C ASP A 601 -14.34 -17.48 -28.80
N PRO A 602 -14.95 -18.69 -28.88
CA PRO A 602 -16.13 -18.92 -29.71
C PRO A 602 -17.34 -18.13 -29.22
N LEU A 603 -18.03 -17.47 -30.14
CA LEU A 603 -19.32 -16.78 -29.93
C LEU A 603 -20.53 -17.64 -30.33
N GLY A 604 -20.31 -18.92 -30.62
CA GLY A 604 -21.32 -19.83 -31.14
C GLY A 604 -21.62 -19.62 -32.63
N PRO A 605 -22.60 -20.36 -33.17
CA PRO A 605 -23.05 -20.21 -34.55
C PRO A 605 -23.66 -18.83 -34.80
N GLY A 606 -23.52 -18.29 -36.02
CA GLY A 606 -24.10 -17.01 -36.40
C GLY A 606 -25.59 -17.05 -36.76
N TYR A 607 -26.23 -18.24 -36.70
CA TYR A 607 -27.63 -18.46 -37.03
C TYR A 607 -28.27 -19.48 -36.09
N GLY A 608 -29.60 -19.40 -35.94
CA GLY A 608 -30.39 -20.36 -35.18
C GLY A 608 -31.81 -19.86 -34.94
N SER A 609 -32.69 -20.76 -34.49
CA SER A 609 -34.08 -20.44 -34.13
C SER A 609 -34.31 -20.31 -32.62
N VAL A 610 -33.36 -20.80 -31.81
CA VAL A 610 -33.40 -20.83 -30.35
C VAL A 610 -31.98 -20.65 -29.79
N HIS A 611 -31.87 -20.21 -28.54
CA HIS A 611 -30.58 -19.97 -27.87
C HIS A 611 -30.27 -21.07 -26.86
N VAL A 612 -28.99 -21.20 -26.53
CA VAL A 612 -28.53 -22.16 -25.53
C VAL A 612 -28.93 -21.69 -24.13
N VAL A 613 -29.40 -22.64 -23.32
CA VAL A 613 -29.58 -22.53 -21.87
C VAL A 613 -28.58 -23.44 -21.17
N LYS A 614 -27.86 -22.88 -20.19
CA LYS A 614 -26.87 -23.58 -19.35
C LYS A 614 -27.31 -23.58 -17.89
N GLY A 615 -26.66 -24.42 -17.09
CA GLY A 615 -26.90 -24.52 -15.65
C GLY A 615 -28.15 -25.30 -15.28
N ALA A 616 -28.10 -25.86 -14.06
CA ALA A 616 -29.27 -26.39 -13.39
C ALA A 616 -30.17 -25.25 -12.88
N SER A 617 -31.35 -25.59 -12.41
CA SER A 617 -32.27 -24.67 -11.72
C SER A 617 -32.83 -25.34 -10.46
N TRP A 618 -33.60 -24.60 -9.66
CA TRP A 618 -34.39 -25.14 -8.55
C TRP A 618 -35.37 -26.25 -8.96
N ARG A 619 -35.65 -26.44 -10.26
CA ARG A 619 -36.46 -27.54 -10.80
C ARG A 619 -35.64 -28.77 -11.23
N THR A 620 -34.32 -28.71 -11.16
CA THR A 620 -33.43 -29.73 -11.73
C THR A 620 -33.02 -30.77 -10.68
N GLY A 621 -33.55 -31.99 -10.79
CA GLY A 621 -33.25 -33.08 -9.83
C GLY A 621 -32.56 -34.30 -10.44
N THR A 622 -32.37 -34.33 -11.76
CA THR A 622 -31.74 -35.47 -12.44
C THR A 622 -30.23 -35.29 -12.55
N ARG A 623 -29.47 -36.38 -12.45
CA ARG A 623 -28.01 -36.36 -12.68
C ARG A 623 -27.67 -35.69 -14.01
N SER A 624 -28.38 -36.02 -15.09
CA SER A 624 -28.15 -35.46 -16.42
C SER A 624 -28.35 -33.94 -16.47
N GLY A 625 -29.28 -33.40 -15.69
CA GLY A 625 -29.53 -31.97 -15.61
C GLY A 625 -28.50 -31.20 -14.79
N LEU A 626 -27.90 -31.84 -13.78
CA LEU A 626 -26.95 -31.18 -12.87
C LEU A 626 -25.51 -31.07 -13.41
N ARG A 627 -25.16 -31.77 -14.49
CA ARG A 627 -23.80 -31.72 -15.07
C ARG A 627 -23.48 -30.36 -15.65
N ALA A 628 -22.21 -29.95 -15.56
CA ALA A 628 -21.76 -28.67 -16.12
C ALA A 628 -21.86 -28.64 -17.67
N ALA A 629 -21.70 -29.80 -18.32
CA ALA A 629 -21.84 -29.94 -19.78
C ALA A 629 -23.29 -29.86 -20.27
N ARG A 630 -24.28 -29.90 -19.37
CA ARG A 630 -25.70 -29.85 -19.74
C ARG A 630 -25.99 -28.62 -20.60
N ARG A 631 -26.66 -28.83 -21.74
CA ARG A 631 -27.12 -27.78 -22.65
C ARG A 631 -28.47 -28.10 -23.28
N GLU A 632 -29.26 -27.08 -23.54
CA GLU A 632 -30.60 -27.16 -24.15
C GLU A 632 -30.84 -25.95 -25.04
N GLY A 633 -31.58 -26.15 -26.13
CA GLY A 633 -32.08 -25.06 -26.95
C GLY A 633 -33.47 -24.65 -26.49
N PHE A 634 -33.67 -23.36 -26.20
CA PHE A 634 -34.96 -22.82 -25.77
C PHE A 634 -35.21 -21.44 -26.41
N GLY A 635 -36.49 -21.09 -26.62
CA GLY A 635 -36.89 -19.82 -27.25
C GLY A 635 -37.98 -19.04 -26.52
N GLY A 636 -38.44 -19.54 -25.37
CA GLY A 636 -39.56 -18.96 -24.61
C GLY A 636 -39.15 -18.21 -23.36
N ARG A 637 -40.02 -18.24 -22.34
CA ARG A 637 -39.75 -17.79 -20.96
C ARG A 637 -40.04 -18.94 -19.99
N ARG A 638 -39.31 -19.07 -18.90
CA ARG A 638 -39.61 -19.99 -17.79
C ARG A 638 -39.37 -19.32 -16.44
N ASP A 639 -40.08 -19.77 -15.42
CA ASP A 639 -39.98 -19.26 -14.05
C ASP A 639 -38.67 -19.67 -13.34
N ASP A 640 -37.88 -20.52 -13.97
CA ASP A 640 -36.58 -21.00 -13.51
C ASP A 640 -35.42 -20.61 -14.44
N LEU A 641 -35.67 -19.72 -15.41
CA LEU A 641 -34.70 -19.30 -16.42
C LEU A 641 -34.45 -17.78 -16.35
N GLY A 642 -33.23 -17.44 -15.95
CA GLY A 642 -32.68 -16.08 -15.90
C GLY A 642 -31.42 -15.96 -16.75
N PHE A 643 -30.47 -15.15 -16.32
CA PHE A 643 -29.21 -14.92 -17.02
C PHE A 643 -28.17 -14.24 -16.13
N ARG A 644 -26.90 -14.29 -16.53
CA ARG A 644 -25.83 -13.45 -15.98
C ARG A 644 -25.15 -12.63 -17.06
N ILE A 645 -24.60 -11.49 -16.66
CA ILE A 645 -23.87 -10.59 -17.56
C ILE A 645 -22.37 -10.91 -17.58
N GLY A 646 -21.75 -10.65 -18.71
CA GLY A 646 -20.30 -10.55 -18.87
C GLY A 646 -19.93 -9.37 -19.76
N ARG A 647 -18.64 -9.09 -19.88
CA ARG A 647 -18.10 -7.95 -20.64
C ARG A 647 -16.63 -8.21 -20.99
N TYR A 648 -16.21 -7.98 -22.23
CA TYR A 648 -14.78 -8.05 -22.56
C TYR A 648 -14.01 -6.85 -22.00
N LEU A 649 -12.71 -7.03 -21.74
CA LEU A 649 -11.81 -5.97 -21.31
C LEU A 649 -10.93 -5.42 -22.44
#